data_AF-A0A7R9KHN0-F1
#
_entry.id   AF-A0A7R9KHN0-F1
#
_cell.length_a   1.000
_cell.length_b   1.000
_cell.length_c   1.000
_cell.angle_alpha   90.00
_cell.angle_beta   90.00
_cell.angle_gamma   90.00
#
_symmetry.space_group_name_H-M   'P 1'
#
loop_
_entity.id
_entity.type
_entity.pdbx_description
1 polymer ?
#
loop_
_entity_poly.entity_id
_entity_poly.type
_entity_poly.pdbx_seq_one_letter_code
_entity_poly.pdbx_strand_id
1 'polypeptide(L)'
;METSGSGVNNDTKNVNNLGADELSVRSLDDVHVNGKKDPKSSAHWIDAYRRLIEYKEWRAVDNGYGQRYSSLFATTLCIENIMSCYQNRGLLLYGLLGPSGCGKTTLLKVILGLKRPQKGTIEVNGRHPLHPLNHIPGIGVGFQPQETALYQEFSIRETLNYFAQIYGMDESYRIKAYLLETALYQEFSIRETLNYFAQIYGMDESLKTKRINFLINFLSLPNPNARIYGMDESLKTKRINFLINFLSLPNPNARVKNLSGGEQRRVSLAVAIVHSPPFLILDEPTVGVDPMLRERVWQHLVLLAKQEKTTILITTHYVEEARRAHVIALMRSGRLLVEQSPQYLLNHFDVITLEEVFLNVCRAQESDFKANPLPKSFIETIDEKQIELKRSESFVTQKNLHLNPSYWKRGKSLVKKDYIRLTRNLLILVFQIMIPTISMTLFCLCVGRVPLNLKVAVYNEEVLLGSNLSHTCIYNNLSRYFIDAIDREHVQLINFNTRDKALKSVETGETFGALVVDRDFSYALCNRMNNKTNIKKSTISYFGDFTVMNDAVMTFSADVSRLLKPIVQPLQSIDPEVFSPILAIEKPIYGSAKASFRDFMAPGMMISIVFILAVGLTALSFVTEKRESLLDRTLMAGVKIYEILISQIFIQIFVLLIQILLLMVIIFSIFQIANHGSIPLIVVLLLLQGVAGMTYGLLISCLTPDEQSALMVAFGSFFPILLLSGVFWPIEGMSIYIIFDATGSKLRRIFVTSGADKDKQVTVPNCGVTDAVKRRIVGGTDASNGQFPWAVLIETKGIPYCAGTILNERWIITAAHCFKERKTPTGLTIRAGSIRSNEGSVYKVSKIVIHEKYNWDGMENSDLALLKTAHPIRMERKGTTDMVNGVCLPPTLKEEPQGTNILVAGWGRTGEKESPSRSLKYVKLDVVDITKCAQQFAFQMEGFPDGYKIYRSQLCAYTAGKDACLGDSGGPAIQYHENKAILVGVVSFGIGCATEYPGVYTKVSHFTDWIASHMD
;
A
#
# COMPACT_ATOMS: atom_id res chain seq x y z
N MET A 1 9.85 51.77 -5.27
CA MET A 1 8.77 52.65 -5.76
C MET A 1 7.57 52.42 -4.86
N GLU A 2 7.35 53.39 -3.97
CA GLU A 2 6.19 53.55 -3.08
C GLU A 2 4.91 53.71 -3.92
N THR A 3 3.69 53.38 -3.47
CA THR A 3 2.96 54.06 -2.39
C THR A 3 1.75 53.25 -1.86
N SER A 4 1.49 53.40 -0.54
CA SER A 4 0.19 53.50 0.19
C SER A 4 -0.90 52.42 0.01
N GLY A 5 -1.59 51.88 1.01
CA GLY A 5 -1.78 52.24 2.43
C GLY A 5 -3.23 51.97 2.86
N SER A 6 -3.42 51.64 4.15
CA SER A 6 -4.70 51.46 4.90
C SER A 6 -5.51 50.18 4.62
N GLY A 7 -6.15 49.51 5.58
CA GLY A 7 -6.30 49.74 7.01
C GLY A 7 -7.16 48.62 7.59
N VAL A 8 -6.74 48.09 8.74
CA VAL A 8 -7.48 47.12 9.55
C VAL A 8 -8.70 47.82 10.16
N ASN A 9 -9.88 47.19 10.09
CA ASN A 9 -10.91 47.42 11.09
C ASN A 9 -11.76 46.17 11.33
N ASN A 10 -11.89 45.86 12.62
CA ASN A 10 -12.77 44.88 13.22
C ASN A 10 -14.23 45.28 13.00
N ASP A 11 -15.09 44.31 12.68
CA ASP A 11 -16.49 44.36 13.10
C ASP A 11 -17.01 42.95 13.41
N THR A 12 -16.89 42.60 14.68
CA THR A 12 -17.74 41.64 15.36
C THR A 12 -19.10 42.30 15.64
N LYS A 13 -20.19 41.78 15.08
CA LYS A 13 -21.47 41.50 15.80
C LYS A 13 -22.58 40.99 14.88
N ASN A 14 -23.27 39.99 15.41
CA ASN A 14 -24.68 39.60 15.21
C ASN A 14 -25.11 38.96 13.89
N VAL A 15 -25.16 37.62 13.89
CA VAL A 15 -26.41 36.89 13.59
C VAL A 15 -26.56 35.73 14.59
N ASN A 16 -27.17 36.02 15.73
CA ASN A 16 -27.90 35.02 16.51
C ASN A 16 -29.29 34.90 15.87
N ASN A 17 -29.59 33.76 15.26
CA ASN A 17 -30.93 33.12 15.19
C ASN A 17 -30.89 32.04 14.10
N LEU A 18 -30.81 30.78 14.52
CA LEU A 18 -31.60 29.67 13.94
C LEU A 18 -31.55 28.53 14.97
N GLY A 19 -32.75 28.11 15.38
CA GLY A 19 -33.01 27.30 16.57
C GLY A 19 -32.47 25.89 16.51
N ALA A 20 -32.35 25.35 17.72
CA ALA A 20 -32.11 23.95 18.00
C ALA A 20 -33.28 23.09 17.50
N ASP A 21 -32.94 22.00 16.81
CA ASP A 21 -33.67 20.73 16.89
C ASP A 21 -32.62 19.62 16.92
N GLU A 22 -32.31 19.17 18.14
CA GLU A 22 -31.61 17.93 18.43
C GLU A 22 -32.52 16.76 18.04
N LEU A 23 -32.11 15.92 17.09
CA LEU A 23 -32.62 14.56 16.95
C LEU A 23 -31.52 13.57 17.28
N SER A 24 -31.56 13.16 18.55
CA SER A 24 -30.79 12.11 19.21
C SER A 24 -30.62 10.85 18.37
N VAL A 25 -29.36 10.43 18.20
CA VAL A 25 -29.00 9.08 17.80
C VAL A 25 -29.35 8.14 18.95
N ARG A 26 -30.45 7.39 18.83
CA ARG A 26 -30.75 6.30 19.77
C ARG A 26 -29.79 5.13 19.53
N SER A 27 -29.02 4.84 20.57
CA SER A 27 -28.23 3.63 20.76
C SER A 27 -29.10 2.38 20.64
N LEU A 28 -28.57 1.37 19.97
CA LEU A 28 -29.21 0.08 19.67
C LEU A 28 -28.93 -0.95 20.77
N ASP A 29 -28.99 -0.51 22.02
CA ASP A 29 -28.74 -1.32 23.23
C ASP A 29 -29.99 -1.30 24.11
N ASP A 30 -31.12 -1.82 23.62
CA ASP A 30 -32.28 -2.17 24.46
C ASP A 30 -33.28 -3.05 23.68
N VAL A 31 -32.96 -4.35 23.54
CA VAL A 31 -33.98 -5.39 23.39
C VAL A 31 -33.57 -6.60 24.23
N HIS A 32 -34.02 -6.61 25.48
CA HIS A 32 -34.00 -7.80 26.33
C HIS A 32 -35.00 -8.84 25.82
N VAL A 33 -34.46 -10.04 25.63
CA VAL A 33 -35.03 -11.38 25.85
C VAL A 33 -36.48 -11.39 26.36
N ASN A 34 -37.40 -11.79 25.48
CA ASN A 34 -38.52 -12.64 25.89
C ASN A 34 -38.89 -13.60 24.75
N GLY A 35 -38.78 -14.89 25.05
CA GLY A 35 -38.88 -15.96 24.09
C GLY A 35 -40.31 -16.19 23.61
N LYS A 36 -40.47 -16.20 22.28
CA LYS A 36 -41.33 -17.12 21.53
C LYS A 36 -40.73 -17.25 20.12
N LYS A 37 -40.32 -18.48 19.78
CA LYS A 37 -39.72 -18.84 18.49
C LYS A 37 -40.78 -18.70 17.39
N ASP A 38 -40.56 -17.77 16.47
CA ASP A 38 -41.35 -17.66 15.23
C ASP A 38 -40.43 -17.93 14.02
N PRO A 39 -40.67 -18.96 13.16
CA PRO A 39 -39.71 -19.39 12.14
C PRO A 39 -39.59 -18.47 10.91
N LYS A 40 -40.26 -17.31 10.88
CA LYS A 40 -40.32 -16.41 9.72
C LYS A 40 -39.30 -15.27 9.73
N SER A 41 -38.44 -15.14 10.74
CA SER A 41 -37.49 -14.02 10.85
C SER A 41 -36.18 -14.21 10.08
N SER A 42 -35.81 -15.43 9.69
CA SER A 42 -34.55 -15.71 8.97
C SER A 42 -34.52 -15.18 7.53
N ALA A 43 -35.69 -14.98 6.90
CA ALA A 43 -35.79 -14.37 5.57
C ALA A 43 -35.56 -12.85 5.59
N HIS A 44 -35.93 -12.18 6.68
CA HIS A 44 -35.72 -10.73 6.85
C HIS A 44 -34.25 -10.38 7.11
N TRP A 45 -33.52 -11.23 7.83
CA TRP A 45 -32.08 -11.00 8.06
C TRP A 45 -31.27 -11.15 6.78
N ILE A 46 -31.58 -12.11 5.90
CA ILE A 46 -30.89 -12.27 4.62
C ILE A 46 -31.22 -11.11 3.67
N ASP A 47 -32.46 -10.59 3.68
CA ASP A 47 -32.84 -9.44 2.84
C ASP A 47 -32.25 -8.11 3.38
N ALA A 48 -32.16 -7.94 4.71
CA ALA A 48 -31.47 -6.81 5.33
C ALA A 48 -29.95 -6.86 5.10
N TYR A 49 -29.34 -8.05 5.16
CA TYR A 49 -27.91 -8.24 4.87
C TYR A 49 -27.62 -8.05 3.37
N ARG A 50 -28.54 -8.45 2.48
CA ARG A 50 -28.46 -8.21 1.03
C ARG A 50 -28.59 -6.72 0.70
N ARG A 51 -29.52 -6.00 1.34
CA ARG A 51 -29.63 -4.53 1.23
C ARG A 51 -28.41 -3.81 1.81
N LEU A 52 -27.79 -4.33 2.88
CA LEU A 52 -26.55 -3.79 3.44
C LEU A 52 -25.32 -4.03 2.55
N ILE A 53 -25.28 -5.14 1.80
CA ILE A 53 -24.25 -5.41 0.79
C ILE A 53 -24.48 -4.53 -0.45
N GLU A 54 -25.74 -4.38 -0.90
CA GLU A 54 -26.11 -3.44 -1.98
C GLU A 54 -25.80 -1.98 -1.60
N TYR A 55 -25.97 -1.61 -0.33
CA TYR A 55 -25.63 -0.27 0.20
C TYR A 55 -24.12 -0.09 0.45
N LYS A 56 -23.35 -1.17 0.66
CA LYS A 56 -21.89 -1.12 0.81
C LYS A 56 -21.15 -1.15 -0.53
N GLU A 57 -21.64 -1.88 -1.53
CA GLU A 57 -21.13 -1.78 -2.91
C GLU A 57 -21.35 -0.37 -3.48
N TRP A 58 -22.45 0.28 -3.08
CA TRP A 58 -22.73 1.70 -3.38
C TRP A 58 -21.67 2.67 -2.80
N ARG A 59 -21.02 2.31 -1.68
CA ARG A 59 -19.97 3.13 -1.04
C ARG A 59 -18.56 2.85 -1.60
N ALA A 60 -18.34 1.73 -2.26
CA ALA A 60 -17.02 1.36 -2.81
C ALA A 60 -16.69 2.09 -4.13
N VAL A 61 -17.71 2.53 -4.87
CA VAL A 61 -17.57 3.42 -6.04
C VAL A 61 -17.33 4.88 -5.61
N ASP A 62 -17.55 5.19 -4.32
CA ASP A 62 -17.57 6.55 -3.77
C ASP A 62 -16.18 7.08 -3.36
N ASN A 63 -15.14 6.23 -3.28
CA ASN A 63 -13.85 6.61 -2.68
C ASN A 63 -12.70 6.87 -3.66
N GLY A 64 -12.94 7.48 -4.82
CA GLY A 64 -11.80 7.83 -5.69
C GLY A 64 -11.94 8.97 -6.70
N TYR A 65 -13.14 9.38 -7.11
CA TYR A 65 -13.25 10.07 -8.41
C TYR A 65 -14.16 11.31 -8.51
N GLY A 66 -14.69 11.86 -7.41
CA GLY A 66 -15.60 13.03 -7.57
C GLY A 66 -15.73 14.02 -6.42
N GLN A 67 -15.28 13.71 -5.21
CA GLN A 67 -15.49 14.60 -4.05
C GLN A 67 -14.20 15.25 -3.57
N ARG A 68 -13.62 16.16 -4.35
CA ARG A 68 -12.68 17.14 -3.78
C ARG A 68 -12.46 18.42 -4.59
N TYR A 69 -13.47 18.94 -5.29
CA TYR A 69 -13.42 20.30 -5.87
C TYR A 69 -14.80 20.96 -6.00
N SER A 70 -15.70 20.80 -5.01
CA SER A 70 -17.01 21.47 -5.03
C SER A 70 -17.11 22.71 -4.12
N SER A 71 -16.02 23.15 -3.49
CA SER A 71 -16.07 24.28 -2.53
C SER A 71 -15.50 25.60 -3.05
N LEU A 72 -15.02 25.69 -4.30
CA LEU A 72 -14.33 26.89 -4.80
C LEU A 72 -14.72 27.35 -6.21
N PHE A 73 -15.66 26.67 -6.88
CA PHE A 73 -16.21 27.14 -8.17
C PHE A 73 -17.73 27.21 -8.08
N ALA A 74 -18.28 28.32 -8.55
CA ALA A 74 -19.70 28.64 -8.57
C ALA A 74 -20.55 27.41 -8.94
N THR A 75 -21.62 27.17 -8.19
CA THR A 75 -22.63 26.16 -8.48
C THR A 75 -23.30 26.48 -9.81
N THR A 76 -22.72 26.05 -10.94
CA THR A 76 -23.34 26.19 -12.25
C THR A 76 -24.51 25.22 -12.33
N LEU A 77 -25.73 25.76 -12.24
CA LEU A 77 -26.97 25.03 -12.45
C LEU A 77 -26.98 24.47 -13.89
N CYS A 78 -26.69 23.18 -14.07
CA CYS A 78 -26.64 22.58 -15.41
C CYS A 78 -28.00 22.15 -15.95
N ILE A 79 -28.97 21.79 -15.09
CA ILE A 79 -30.27 21.21 -15.48
C ILE A 79 -31.35 21.57 -14.44
N GLU A 80 -32.51 22.12 -14.86
CA GLU A 80 -33.64 22.46 -13.98
C GLU A 80 -34.99 21.97 -14.56
N ASN A 81 -35.81 21.29 -13.74
CA ASN A 81 -37.19 20.83 -14.01
C ASN A 81 -37.42 20.09 -15.34
N ILE A 82 -37.07 18.80 -15.41
CA ILE A 82 -37.40 17.93 -16.56
C ILE A 82 -38.30 16.78 -16.09
N MET A 83 -39.58 16.79 -16.46
CA MET A 83 -40.54 15.68 -16.31
C MET A 83 -41.67 15.89 -17.34
N SER A 84 -42.23 14.90 -18.03
CA SER A 84 -42.11 13.44 -18.00
C SER A 84 -42.41 12.88 -19.40
N CYS A 85 -41.67 11.87 -19.87
CA CYS A 85 -42.05 11.13 -21.08
C CYS A 85 -43.05 10.01 -20.71
N TYR A 86 -44.24 10.39 -20.26
CA TYR A 86 -45.33 9.44 -19.99
C TYR A 86 -46.37 9.54 -21.10
N GLN A 87 -46.30 8.61 -22.07
CA GLN A 87 -47.41 8.04 -22.85
C GLN A 87 -46.92 7.64 -24.24
N ASN A 88 -46.35 6.44 -24.36
CA ASN A 88 -46.86 5.43 -25.29
C ASN A 88 -45.91 4.23 -25.30
N ARG A 89 -46.48 3.04 -25.12
CA ARG A 89 -45.78 1.78 -25.36
C ARG A 89 -45.39 1.73 -26.84
N GLY A 90 -44.17 2.14 -27.16
CA GLY A 90 -43.42 1.59 -28.30
C GLY A 90 -43.25 2.43 -29.56
N LEU A 91 -43.39 3.76 -29.56
CA LEU A 91 -43.10 4.61 -30.73
C LEU A 91 -42.61 6.00 -30.31
N LEU A 92 -41.31 6.17 -30.03
CA LEU A 92 -40.80 7.52 -29.75
C LEU A 92 -39.39 7.73 -30.29
N LEU A 93 -39.30 8.68 -31.22
CA LEU A 93 -38.07 9.35 -31.66
C LEU A 93 -38.12 10.74 -31.05
N TYR A 94 -37.24 11.01 -30.10
CA TYR A 94 -37.21 12.23 -29.30
C TYR A 94 -36.00 13.09 -29.69
N GLY A 95 -36.24 14.28 -30.21
CA GLY A 95 -35.20 15.22 -30.61
C GLY A 95 -34.90 16.25 -29.53
N LEU A 96 -33.72 16.20 -28.92
CA LEU A 96 -33.25 17.22 -27.98
C LEU A 96 -32.38 18.26 -28.69
N LEU A 97 -32.87 19.50 -28.74
CA LEU A 97 -32.28 20.62 -29.48
C LEU A 97 -31.82 21.73 -28.53
N GLY A 98 -30.78 22.46 -28.92
CA GLY A 98 -30.30 23.62 -28.16
C GLY A 98 -28.88 24.04 -28.55
N PRO A 99 -28.44 25.26 -28.19
CA PRO A 99 -27.10 25.75 -28.50
C PRO A 99 -26.00 24.93 -27.82
N SER A 100 -24.77 25.09 -28.29
CA SER A 100 -23.59 24.50 -27.64
C SER A 100 -23.48 24.98 -26.19
N GLY A 101 -23.16 24.05 -25.28
CA GLY A 101 -23.04 24.36 -23.85
C GLY A 101 -24.36 24.43 -23.06
N CYS A 102 -25.54 24.21 -23.66
CA CYS A 102 -26.82 24.30 -22.92
C CYS A 102 -27.11 23.11 -21.98
N GLY A 103 -26.29 22.06 -21.99
CA GLY A 103 -26.42 20.90 -21.09
C GLY A 103 -26.91 19.59 -21.73
N LYS A 104 -27.13 19.53 -23.06
CA LYS A 104 -27.62 18.33 -23.78
C LYS A 104 -26.84 17.05 -23.44
N THR A 105 -25.53 17.04 -23.72
CA THR A 105 -24.66 15.89 -23.45
C THR A 105 -24.60 15.55 -21.97
N THR A 106 -24.65 16.56 -21.08
CA THR A 106 -24.72 16.34 -19.63
C THR A 106 -26.01 15.62 -19.24
N LEU A 107 -27.15 16.01 -19.81
CA LEU A 107 -28.44 15.35 -19.59
C LEU A 107 -28.41 13.91 -20.09
N LEU A 108 -27.85 13.65 -21.27
CA LEU A 108 -27.69 12.27 -21.78
C LEU A 108 -26.87 11.39 -20.83
N LYS A 109 -25.72 11.89 -20.35
CA LYS A 109 -24.88 11.15 -19.38
C LYS A 109 -25.61 10.88 -18.06
N VAL A 110 -26.48 11.80 -17.65
CA VAL A 110 -27.31 11.66 -16.46
C VAL A 110 -28.42 10.61 -16.65
N ILE A 111 -29.08 10.56 -17.82
CA ILE A 111 -30.06 9.53 -18.20
C ILE A 111 -29.40 8.13 -18.25
N LEU A 112 -28.16 8.06 -18.71
CA LEU A 112 -27.37 6.82 -18.80
C LEU A 112 -26.83 6.33 -17.44
N GLY A 113 -26.93 7.13 -16.38
CA GLY A 113 -26.34 6.82 -15.08
C GLY A 113 -24.82 7.00 -15.02
N LEU A 114 -24.20 7.64 -16.02
CA LEU A 114 -22.77 7.99 -16.03
C LEU A 114 -22.46 9.22 -15.17
N LYS A 115 -23.46 10.09 -14.92
CA LYS A 115 -23.37 11.23 -14.00
C LYS A 115 -24.55 11.22 -13.03
N ARG A 116 -24.28 11.54 -11.76
CA ARG A 116 -25.32 11.64 -10.73
C ARG A 116 -25.93 13.05 -10.70
N PRO A 117 -27.26 13.21 -10.71
CA PRO A 117 -27.88 14.51 -10.49
C PRO A 117 -27.71 14.94 -9.03
N GLN A 118 -27.50 16.24 -8.80
CA GLN A 118 -27.42 16.81 -7.43
C GLN A 118 -28.79 16.82 -6.74
N LYS A 119 -29.87 17.00 -7.51
CA LYS A 119 -31.29 17.00 -7.07
C LYS A 119 -32.16 16.35 -8.15
N GLY A 120 -33.28 15.75 -7.76
CA GLY A 120 -34.24 15.09 -8.66
C GLY A 120 -34.02 13.58 -8.82
N THR A 121 -34.98 12.90 -9.43
CA THR A 121 -34.97 11.45 -9.69
C THR A 121 -35.11 11.15 -11.18
N ILE A 122 -34.47 10.09 -11.63
CA ILE A 122 -34.53 9.66 -13.04
C ILE A 122 -34.94 8.20 -13.06
N GLU A 123 -35.93 7.91 -13.90
CA GLU A 123 -36.40 6.56 -14.15
C GLU A 123 -36.39 6.27 -15.65
N VAL A 124 -35.79 5.14 -16.03
CA VAL A 124 -35.85 4.56 -17.36
C VAL A 124 -36.57 3.22 -17.22
N ASN A 125 -37.61 2.97 -18.02
CA ASN A 125 -38.49 1.80 -17.86
C ASN A 125 -39.11 1.65 -16.45
N GLY A 126 -39.41 2.77 -15.78
CA GLY A 126 -40.03 2.78 -14.45
C GLY A 126 -39.11 2.39 -13.30
N ARG A 127 -37.78 2.38 -13.52
CA ARG A 127 -36.77 2.17 -12.47
C ARG A 127 -35.55 3.05 -12.70
N HIS A 128 -34.73 3.22 -11.68
CA HIS A 128 -33.47 3.96 -11.79
C HIS A 128 -32.54 3.36 -12.88
N PRO A 129 -31.83 4.17 -13.71
CA PRO A 129 -30.97 3.69 -14.80
C PRO A 129 -30.08 2.49 -14.41
N LEU A 130 -29.31 2.62 -13.32
CA LEU A 130 -28.38 1.60 -12.81
C LEU A 130 -29.04 0.39 -12.12
N HIS A 131 -30.36 0.27 -12.14
CA HIS A 131 -31.06 -0.87 -11.56
C HIS A 131 -30.72 -2.16 -12.35
N PRO A 132 -30.36 -3.29 -11.71
CA PRO A 132 -29.93 -4.51 -12.43
C PRO A 132 -30.92 -5.04 -13.48
N LEU A 133 -32.21 -4.84 -13.24
CA LEU A 133 -33.30 -5.24 -14.15
C LEU A 133 -33.58 -4.23 -15.28
N ASN A 134 -32.89 -3.08 -15.33
CA ASN A 134 -33.01 -2.12 -16.42
C ASN A 134 -32.05 -2.39 -17.59
N HIS A 135 -31.03 -3.22 -17.38
CA HIS A 135 -29.99 -3.51 -18.38
C HIS A 135 -29.27 -2.25 -18.92
N ILE A 136 -29.16 -1.22 -18.08
CA ILE A 136 -28.43 0.03 -18.31
C ILE A 136 -27.47 0.20 -17.12
N PRO A 137 -26.15 0.13 -17.31
CA PRO A 137 -25.46 -0.21 -18.54
C PRO A 137 -25.65 -1.68 -18.97
N GLY A 138 -25.49 -1.95 -20.26
CA GLY A 138 -25.58 -3.30 -20.83
C GLY A 138 -26.28 -3.34 -22.19
N ILE A 139 -26.79 -4.52 -22.54
CA ILE A 139 -27.49 -4.80 -23.80
C ILE A 139 -28.80 -4.02 -23.98
N GLY A 140 -29.37 -3.46 -22.90
CA GLY A 140 -30.62 -2.72 -22.95
C GLY A 140 -30.50 -1.35 -23.62
N VAL A 141 -29.26 -0.85 -23.83
CA VAL A 141 -29.01 0.48 -24.38
C VAL A 141 -27.96 0.47 -25.48
N GLY A 142 -28.17 1.27 -26.51
CA GLY A 142 -27.13 1.70 -27.45
C GLY A 142 -26.76 3.13 -27.18
N PHE A 143 -25.47 3.42 -27.13
CA PHE A 143 -24.97 4.77 -26.88
C PHE A 143 -23.94 5.17 -27.94
N GLN A 144 -24.17 6.31 -28.57
CA GLN A 144 -23.20 7.02 -29.38
C GLN A 144 -22.84 8.35 -28.69
N PRO A 145 -21.60 8.52 -28.20
CA PRO A 145 -21.14 9.78 -27.62
C PRO A 145 -20.92 10.86 -28.69
N GLN A 146 -20.72 12.11 -28.25
CA GLN A 146 -20.40 13.24 -29.13
C GLN A 146 -19.03 13.06 -29.82
N GLU A 147 -18.02 12.62 -29.07
CA GLU A 147 -16.77 12.15 -29.66
C GLU A 147 -16.98 10.80 -30.36
N THR A 148 -16.16 10.47 -31.36
CA THR A 148 -16.33 9.21 -32.09
C THR A 148 -16.11 7.99 -31.18
N ALA A 149 -15.21 8.10 -30.19
CA ALA A 149 -14.90 7.06 -29.20
C ALA A 149 -14.67 5.69 -29.84
N LEU A 150 -13.65 5.61 -30.71
CA LEU A 150 -13.24 4.41 -31.44
C LEU A 150 -11.74 4.17 -31.29
N TYR A 151 -11.34 2.91 -31.13
CA TYR A 151 -9.92 2.54 -31.11
C TYR A 151 -9.27 2.74 -32.48
N GLN A 152 -8.27 3.62 -32.53
CA GLN A 152 -7.64 4.07 -33.77
C GLN A 152 -6.86 2.95 -34.49
N GLU A 153 -6.36 1.96 -33.75
CA GLU A 153 -5.58 0.83 -34.25
C GLU A 153 -6.43 -0.26 -34.92
N PHE A 154 -7.74 -0.28 -34.66
CA PHE A 154 -8.64 -1.32 -35.14
C PHE A 154 -9.03 -1.09 -36.59
N SER A 155 -9.38 -2.17 -37.30
CA SER A 155 -10.15 -2.07 -38.54
C SER A 155 -11.64 -1.88 -38.26
N ILE A 156 -12.40 -1.40 -39.25
CA ILE A 156 -13.86 -1.25 -39.13
C ILE A 156 -14.51 -2.58 -38.69
N ARG A 157 -14.13 -3.68 -39.32
CA ARG A 157 -14.65 -5.02 -39.00
C ARG A 157 -14.26 -5.47 -37.59
N GLU A 158 -13.04 -5.18 -37.14
CA GLU A 158 -12.59 -5.51 -35.78
C GLU A 158 -13.33 -4.72 -34.72
N THR A 159 -13.56 -3.42 -34.96
CA THR A 159 -14.35 -2.55 -34.08
C THR A 159 -15.76 -3.10 -33.90
N LEU A 160 -16.45 -3.42 -35.00
CA LEU A 160 -17.81 -3.97 -34.94
C LEU A 160 -17.85 -5.33 -34.26
N ASN A 161 -16.87 -6.21 -34.54
CA ASN A 161 -16.76 -7.51 -33.87
C ASN A 161 -16.47 -7.41 -32.38
N TYR A 162 -15.59 -6.48 -31.97
CA TYR A 162 -15.24 -6.25 -30.57
C TYR A 162 -16.45 -5.81 -29.76
N PHE A 163 -17.18 -4.79 -30.23
CA PHE A 163 -18.38 -4.34 -29.53
C PHE A 163 -19.49 -5.39 -29.57
N ALA A 164 -19.68 -6.09 -30.70
CA ALA A 164 -20.61 -7.22 -30.77
C ALA A 164 -20.32 -8.29 -29.70
N GLN A 165 -19.05 -8.59 -29.46
CA GLN A 165 -18.64 -9.54 -28.41
C GLN A 165 -18.89 -9.02 -26.99
N ILE A 166 -18.62 -7.75 -26.73
CA ILE A 166 -18.86 -7.15 -25.41
C ILE A 166 -20.35 -7.13 -25.06
N TYR A 167 -21.20 -6.81 -26.06
CA TYR A 167 -22.64 -6.92 -25.94
C TYR A 167 -23.14 -8.38 -25.90
N GLY A 168 -22.26 -9.38 -26.03
CA GLY A 168 -22.61 -10.79 -25.88
C GLY A 168 -23.31 -11.41 -27.09
N MET A 169 -23.16 -10.85 -28.30
CA MET A 169 -23.78 -11.39 -29.52
C MET A 169 -23.27 -12.81 -29.88
N ASP A 170 -22.04 -13.17 -29.45
CA ASP A 170 -21.41 -14.51 -29.63
C ASP A 170 -21.80 -15.51 -28.52
N GLU A 171 -22.66 -15.11 -27.59
CA GLU A 171 -23.15 -16.00 -26.56
C GLU A 171 -24.41 -16.74 -26.99
N SER A 172 -24.20 -17.98 -27.40
CA SER A 172 -25.20 -19.01 -27.61
C SER A 172 -25.86 -19.47 -26.29
N TYR A 173 -26.40 -18.53 -25.49
CA TYR A 173 -27.37 -18.87 -24.45
C TYR A 173 -28.76 -18.99 -25.10
N ARG A 174 -29.08 -20.22 -25.56
CA ARG A 174 -30.45 -20.79 -25.78
C ARG A 174 -30.84 -21.37 -27.16
N ILE A 175 -29.86 -21.80 -27.97
CA ILE A 175 -30.00 -23.16 -28.55
C ILE A 175 -30.17 -24.21 -27.41
N LYS A 176 -29.78 -23.87 -26.17
CA LYS A 176 -30.14 -24.58 -24.91
C LYS A 176 -31.61 -24.49 -24.44
N ALA A 177 -32.42 -23.50 -24.84
CA ALA A 177 -33.88 -23.57 -24.65
C ALA A 177 -34.49 -24.42 -25.75
N TYR A 178 -34.02 -24.21 -26.98
CA TYR A 178 -34.31 -25.05 -28.14
C TYR A 178 -33.97 -26.54 -27.89
N LEU A 179 -32.90 -26.84 -27.11
CA LEU A 179 -32.49 -28.18 -26.65
C LEU A 179 -33.29 -28.73 -25.46
N LEU A 180 -33.89 -27.87 -24.62
CA LEU A 180 -34.87 -28.28 -23.61
C LEU A 180 -36.24 -28.55 -24.25
N GLU A 181 -36.56 -27.83 -25.33
CA GLU A 181 -37.72 -28.05 -26.21
C GLU A 181 -37.55 -29.33 -27.04
N THR A 182 -36.34 -29.62 -27.52
CA THR A 182 -36.02 -30.91 -28.18
C THR A 182 -35.75 -32.06 -27.19
N ALA A 183 -35.67 -31.82 -25.88
CA ALA A 183 -35.66 -32.87 -24.84
C ALA A 183 -37.07 -33.33 -24.40
N LEU A 184 -38.12 -32.56 -24.69
CA LEU A 184 -39.53 -33.05 -24.67
C LEU A 184 -39.88 -33.87 -25.92
N TYR A 185 -38.97 -33.91 -26.90
CA TYR A 185 -39.07 -34.67 -28.14
C TYR A 185 -38.72 -36.15 -27.99
N GLN A 186 -38.62 -36.66 -26.75
CA GLN A 186 -38.50 -38.10 -26.46
C GLN A 186 -39.82 -38.69 -25.89
N GLU A 187 -40.95 -38.30 -26.49
CA GLU A 187 -42.26 -38.98 -26.43
C GLU A 187 -43.17 -38.73 -25.21
N PHE A 188 -43.38 -37.46 -24.81
CA PHE A 188 -44.66 -37.07 -24.19
C PHE A 188 -45.11 -35.71 -24.71
N SER A 189 -46.41 -35.53 -24.97
CA SER A 189 -46.91 -34.24 -25.42
C SER A 189 -46.73 -33.18 -24.31
N ILE A 190 -46.36 -31.95 -24.69
CA ILE A 190 -46.26 -30.79 -23.77
C ILE A 190 -47.54 -30.65 -22.91
N ARG A 191 -48.68 -31.06 -23.47
CA ARG A 191 -49.99 -31.06 -22.83
C ARG A 191 -50.12 -32.07 -21.69
N GLU A 192 -49.52 -33.26 -21.82
CA GLU A 192 -49.53 -34.30 -20.78
C GLU A 192 -48.63 -33.94 -19.60
N THR A 193 -47.46 -33.35 -19.85
CA THR A 193 -46.55 -32.91 -18.78
C THR A 193 -47.18 -31.79 -17.94
N LEU A 194 -47.81 -30.81 -18.59
CA LEU A 194 -48.52 -29.73 -17.92
C LEU A 194 -49.79 -30.23 -17.21
N ASN A 195 -50.48 -31.24 -17.76
CA ASN A 195 -51.61 -31.87 -17.11
C ASN A 195 -51.20 -32.65 -15.84
N TYR A 196 -50.07 -33.36 -15.88
CA TYR A 196 -49.52 -34.09 -14.74
C TYR A 196 -49.15 -33.16 -13.57
N PHE A 197 -48.47 -32.03 -13.85
CA PHE A 197 -48.21 -31.01 -12.83
C PHE A 197 -49.48 -30.35 -12.30
N ALA A 198 -50.45 -30.03 -13.16
CA ALA A 198 -51.72 -29.45 -12.71
C ALA A 198 -52.56 -30.42 -11.85
N GLN A 199 -52.40 -31.74 -12.06
CA GLN A 199 -53.03 -32.79 -11.25
C GLN A 199 -52.35 -32.95 -9.89
N ILE A 200 -51.02 -32.85 -9.84
CA ILE A 200 -50.24 -32.85 -8.57
C ILE A 200 -50.58 -31.64 -7.69
N TYR A 201 -50.85 -30.48 -8.30
CA TYR A 201 -51.16 -29.23 -7.59
C TYR A 201 -52.65 -28.93 -7.43
N GLY A 202 -53.55 -29.86 -7.80
CA GLY A 202 -54.99 -29.74 -7.55
C GLY A 202 -55.65 -28.54 -8.24
N MET A 203 -55.30 -28.24 -9.50
CA MET A 203 -55.90 -27.12 -10.24
C MET A 203 -57.24 -27.49 -10.87
N ASP A 204 -58.20 -26.57 -10.77
CA ASP A 204 -59.55 -26.68 -11.33
C ASP A 204 -59.54 -26.72 -12.88
N GLU A 205 -60.34 -27.61 -13.49
CA GLU A 205 -60.21 -28.03 -14.92
C GLU A 205 -60.45 -26.88 -15.91
N SER A 206 -61.35 -25.95 -15.58
CA SER A 206 -61.64 -24.77 -16.43
C SER A 206 -60.46 -23.77 -16.48
N LEU A 207 -59.70 -23.66 -15.38
CA LEU A 207 -58.56 -22.77 -15.21
C LEU A 207 -57.27 -23.41 -15.75
N LYS A 208 -57.14 -24.72 -15.58
CA LYS A 208 -56.07 -25.56 -16.12
C LYS A 208 -56.02 -25.46 -17.65
N THR A 209 -57.16 -25.64 -18.32
CA THR A 209 -57.23 -25.60 -19.79
C THR A 209 -56.89 -24.21 -20.35
N LYS A 210 -57.36 -23.13 -19.70
CA LYS A 210 -57.03 -21.74 -20.09
C LYS A 210 -55.56 -21.39 -19.87
N ARG A 211 -54.97 -21.79 -18.74
CA ARG A 211 -53.55 -21.49 -18.44
C ARG A 211 -52.58 -22.32 -19.28
N ILE A 212 -52.91 -23.57 -19.58
CA ILE A 212 -52.12 -24.43 -20.47
C ILE A 212 -52.15 -23.87 -21.90
N ASN A 213 -53.32 -23.51 -22.41
CA ASN A 213 -53.43 -22.89 -23.75
C ASN A 213 -52.74 -21.52 -23.82
N PHE A 214 -52.76 -20.74 -22.72
CA PHE A 214 -52.02 -19.48 -22.62
C PHE A 214 -50.49 -19.71 -22.66
N LEU A 215 -49.99 -20.71 -21.93
CA LEU A 215 -48.56 -21.08 -21.92
C LEU A 215 -48.08 -21.60 -23.27
N ILE A 216 -48.89 -22.42 -23.95
CA ILE A 216 -48.61 -22.90 -25.31
C ILE A 216 -48.56 -21.72 -26.28
N ASN A 217 -49.56 -20.83 -26.28
CA ASN A 217 -49.54 -19.63 -27.12
C ASN A 217 -48.40 -18.67 -26.78
N PHE A 218 -48.00 -18.56 -25.50
CA PHE A 218 -46.88 -17.73 -25.06
C PHE A 218 -45.52 -18.26 -25.52
N LEU A 219 -45.37 -19.59 -25.61
CA LEU A 219 -44.16 -20.26 -26.10
C LEU A 219 -44.07 -20.29 -27.63
N SER A 220 -45.21 -20.32 -28.33
CA SER A 220 -45.27 -20.35 -29.81
C SER A 220 -45.25 -18.96 -30.47
N LEU A 221 -45.34 -17.86 -29.71
CA LEU A 221 -45.24 -16.51 -30.27
C LEU A 221 -43.77 -16.16 -30.54
N PRO A 222 -43.42 -15.66 -31.74
CA PRO A 222 -42.10 -15.09 -31.99
C PRO A 222 -41.95 -13.86 -31.10
N ASN A 223 -41.27 -14.02 -29.98
CA ASN A 223 -41.06 -12.93 -29.04
C ASN A 223 -40.21 -11.85 -29.73
N PRO A 224 -40.69 -10.60 -29.89
CA PRO A 224 -39.89 -9.54 -30.50
C PRO A 224 -38.63 -9.20 -29.69
N ASN A 225 -38.56 -9.63 -28.43
CA ASN A 225 -37.38 -9.50 -27.56
C ASN A 225 -36.44 -10.73 -27.60
N ALA A 226 -36.75 -11.77 -28.39
CA ALA A 226 -35.84 -12.88 -28.68
C ALA A 226 -34.78 -12.53 -29.74
N ARG A 227 -34.68 -11.26 -30.15
CA ARG A 227 -33.90 -10.80 -31.31
C ARG A 227 -32.38 -11.07 -31.26
N ILE A 228 -31.75 -11.29 -30.11
CA ILE A 228 -30.27 -11.16 -29.98
C ILE A 228 -29.59 -12.29 -29.21
N TYR A 229 -30.32 -13.19 -28.53
CA TYR A 229 -29.68 -14.24 -27.73
C TYR A 229 -29.20 -15.40 -28.61
N GLY A 230 -27.88 -15.51 -28.81
CA GLY A 230 -27.26 -16.62 -29.51
C GLY A 230 -27.35 -16.56 -31.03
N MET A 231 -26.98 -15.43 -31.63
CA MET A 231 -26.73 -15.41 -33.08
C MET A 231 -25.58 -16.36 -33.41
N ASP A 232 -25.79 -17.26 -34.37
CA ASP A 232 -24.71 -17.97 -35.03
C ASP A 232 -23.69 -16.96 -35.60
N GLU A 233 -22.39 -17.28 -35.64
CA GLU A 233 -21.36 -16.37 -36.16
C GLU A 233 -21.69 -15.89 -37.59
N SER A 234 -22.45 -16.70 -38.34
CA SER A 234 -23.00 -16.34 -39.64
C SER A 234 -24.00 -15.17 -39.59
N LEU A 235 -24.88 -15.11 -38.58
CA LEU A 235 -25.88 -14.05 -38.40
C LEU A 235 -25.25 -12.74 -37.94
N LYS A 236 -24.30 -12.81 -37.00
CA LYS A 236 -23.50 -11.65 -36.60
C LYS A 236 -22.74 -11.06 -37.79
N THR A 237 -22.11 -11.91 -38.59
CA THR A 237 -21.41 -11.48 -39.81
C THR A 237 -22.37 -10.84 -40.82
N LYS A 238 -23.57 -11.40 -41.00
CA LYS A 238 -24.63 -10.77 -41.84
C LYS A 238 -25.05 -9.39 -41.32
N ARG A 239 -25.26 -9.24 -40.00
CA ARG A 239 -25.61 -7.94 -39.39
C ARG A 239 -24.50 -6.91 -39.58
N ILE A 240 -23.24 -7.30 -39.36
CA ILE A 240 -22.07 -6.44 -39.59
C ILE A 240 -21.97 -6.03 -41.06
N ASN A 241 -22.13 -6.97 -42.00
CA ASN A 241 -22.12 -6.68 -43.43
C ASN A 241 -23.28 -5.75 -43.85
N PHE A 242 -24.47 -5.93 -43.27
CA PHE A 242 -25.60 -5.03 -43.47
C PHE A 242 -25.23 -3.59 -43.05
N LEU A 243 -24.65 -3.40 -41.86
CA LEU A 243 -24.27 -2.07 -41.36
C LEU A 243 -23.17 -1.42 -42.20
N ILE A 244 -22.19 -2.21 -42.65
CA ILE A 244 -21.13 -1.73 -43.56
C ILE A 244 -21.73 -1.18 -44.85
N ASN A 245 -22.67 -1.91 -45.46
CA ASN A 245 -23.32 -1.50 -46.71
C ASN A 245 -24.29 -0.32 -46.49
N PHE A 246 -25.11 -0.40 -45.44
CA PHE A 246 -26.13 0.60 -45.11
C PHE A 246 -25.51 1.98 -44.85
N LEU A 247 -24.44 2.04 -44.05
CA LEU A 247 -23.75 3.29 -43.70
C LEU A 247 -22.68 3.69 -44.72
N SER A 248 -22.59 2.98 -45.85
CA SER A 248 -21.59 3.23 -46.89
C SER A 248 -20.19 3.39 -46.27
N LEU A 249 -19.81 2.41 -45.44
CA LEU A 249 -18.49 2.37 -44.82
C LEU A 249 -17.44 1.97 -45.86
N PRO A 250 -16.22 2.53 -45.80
CA PRO A 250 -15.14 2.15 -46.72
C PRO A 250 -14.68 0.72 -46.43
N ASN A 251 -13.57 0.30 -47.07
CA ASN A 251 -13.05 -1.06 -46.95
C ASN A 251 -13.11 -1.58 -45.49
N PRO A 252 -13.77 -2.73 -45.21
CA PRO A 252 -13.92 -3.26 -43.85
C PRO A 252 -12.60 -3.50 -43.11
N ASN A 253 -11.49 -3.66 -43.85
CA ASN A 253 -10.14 -3.86 -43.33
C ASN A 253 -9.36 -2.54 -43.16
N ALA A 254 -9.91 -1.41 -43.59
CA ALA A 254 -9.32 -0.10 -43.35
C ALA A 254 -9.29 0.20 -41.84
N ARG A 255 -8.19 0.80 -41.38
CA ARG A 255 -8.00 1.17 -39.98
C ARG A 255 -8.75 2.46 -39.65
N VAL A 256 -9.29 2.55 -38.45
CA VAL A 256 -10.05 3.72 -37.98
C VAL A 256 -9.23 5.01 -38.10
N LYS A 257 -7.92 4.97 -37.79
CA LYS A 257 -7.02 6.12 -37.92
C LYS A 257 -6.91 6.71 -39.33
N ASN A 258 -7.19 5.92 -40.38
CA ASN A 258 -7.11 6.36 -41.78
C ASN A 258 -8.46 6.86 -42.31
N LEU A 259 -9.51 6.84 -41.50
CA LEU A 259 -10.85 7.27 -41.87
C LEU A 259 -11.00 8.78 -41.65
N SER A 260 -11.77 9.44 -42.52
CA SER A 260 -12.23 10.81 -42.31
C SER A 260 -13.13 10.90 -41.07
N GLY A 261 -13.26 12.08 -40.46
CA GLY A 261 -14.12 12.28 -39.29
C GLY A 261 -15.58 11.87 -39.53
N GLY A 262 -16.11 12.14 -40.72
CA GLY A 262 -17.45 11.68 -41.13
C GLY A 262 -17.56 10.15 -41.21
N GLU A 263 -16.55 9.46 -41.74
CA GLU A 263 -16.51 7.99 -41.75
C GLU A 263 -16.42 7.40 -40.33
N GLN A 264 -15.57 7.96 -39.47
CA GLN A 264 -15.48 7.54 -38.07
C GLN A 264 -16.82 7.74 -37.34
N ARG A 265 -17.54 8.83 -37.62
CA ARG A 265 -18.88 9.07 -37.07
C ARG A 265 -19.86 7.97 -37.45
N ARG A 266 -19.83 7.53 -38.71
CA ARG A 266 -20.66 6.43 -39.20
C ARG A 266 -20.29 5.09 -38.57
N VAL A 267 -19.00 4.80 -38.38
CA VAL A 267 -18.57 3.61 -37.63
C VAL A 267 -19.05 3.67 -36.18
N SER A 268 -19.01 4.84 -35.54
CA SER A 268 -19.50 5.03 -34.18
C SER A 268 -21.02 4.80 -34.08
N LEU A 269 -21.79 5.29 -35.05
CA LEU A 269 -23.22 4.99 -35.16
C LEU A 269 -23.47 3.49 -35.35
N ALA A 270 -22.71 2.83 -36.24
CA ALA A 270 -22.81 1.39 -36.50
C ALA A 270 -22.63 0.57 -35.21
N VAL A 271 -21.67 0.94 -34.37
CA VAL A 271 -21.42 0.30 -33.07
C VAL A 271 -22.60 0.48 -32.11
N ALA A 272 -23.27 1.63 -32.11
CA ALA A 272 -24.42 1.87 -31.21
C ALA A 272 -25.66 1.04 -31.58
N ILE A 273 -25.79 0.64 -32.85
CA ILE A 273 -26.95 -0.11 -33.38
C ILE A 273 -26.64 -1.59 -33.71
N VAL A 274 -25.40 -2.04 -33.50
CA VAL A 274 -24.95 -3.39 -33.89
C VAL A 274 -25.76 -4.50 -33.20
N HIS A 275 -26.08 -4.30 -31.93
CA HIS A 275 -26.84 -5.23 -31.09
C HIS A 275 -28.35 -4.96 -31.07
N SER A 276 -28.89 -4.07 -31.91
CA SER A 276 -30.32 -3.75 -31.99
C SER A 276 -30.99 -3.45 -30.63
N PRO A 277 -30.54 -2.41 -29.90
CA PRO A 277 -31.03 -2.12 -28.55
C PRO A 277 -32.49 -1.63 -28.53
N PRO A 278 -33.24 -1.90 -27.44
CA PRO A 278 -34.59 -1.37 -27.23
C PRO A 278 -34.60 0.12 -26.85
N PHE A 279 -33.48 0.64 -26.32
CA PHE A 279 -33.30 2.05 -26.01
C PHE A 279 -32.00 2.56 -26.66
N LEU A 280 -32.08 3.63 -27.44
CA LEU A 280 -30.97 4.16 -28.22
C LEU A 280 -30.76 5.63 -27.89
N ILE A 281 -29.54 6.01 -27.50
CA ILE A 281 -29.15 7.39 -27.27
C ILE A 281 -28.06 7.78 -28.27
N LEU A 282 -28.34 8.78 -29.09
CA LEU A 282 -27.46 9.27 -30.13
C LEU A 282 -27.13 10.74 -29.90
N ASP A 283 -25.88 11.01 -29.51
CA ASP A 283 -25.42 12.39 -29.38
C ASP A 283 -24.88 12.87 -30.73
N GLU A 284 -25.62 13.73 -31.45
CA GLU A 284 -25.23 14.38 -32.73
C GLU A 284 -24.79 13.43 -33.88
N PRO A 285 -25.56 12.36 -34.19
CA PRO A 285 -25.08 11.26 -35.04
C PRO A 285 -24.82 11.62 -36.51
N THR A 286 -25.41 12.72 -37.01
CA THR A 286 -25.40 13.13 -38.43
C THR A 286 -24.38 14.24 -38.76
N VAL A 287 -23.64 14.73 -37.76
CA VAL A 287 -22.62 15.76 -37.95
C VAL A 287 -21.50 15.24 -38.86
N GLY A 288 -21.16 16.02 -39.90
CA GLY A 288 -20.14 15.65 -40.88
C GLY A 288 -20.55 14.56 -41.87
N VAL A 289 -21.84 14.23 -41.96
CA VAL A 289 -22.41 13.28 -42.94
C VAL A 289 -23.10 14.05 -44.06
N ASP A 290 -22.97 13.55 -45.30
CA ASP A 290 -23.60 14.12 -46.48
C ASP A 290 -25.14 14.11 -46.39
N PRO A 291 -25.85 15.04 -47.06
CA PRO A 291 -27.30 15.16 -46.93
C PRO A 291 -28.08 13.88 -47.31
N MET A 292 -27.63 13.14 -48.33
CA MET A 292 -28.33 11.94 -48.79
C MET A 292 -28.19 10.76 -47.82
N LEU A 293 -27.02 10.59 -47.21
CA LEU A 293 -26.82 9.55 -46.23
C LEU A 293 -27.48 9.89 -44.89
N ARG A 294 -27.46 11.16 -44.51
CA ARG A 294 -28.25 11.69 -43.38
C ARG A 294 -29.73 11.38 -43.53
N GLU A 295 -30.29 11.60 -44.73
CA GLU A 295 -31.67 11.22 -45.06
C GLU A 295 -31.93 9.73 -44.78
N ARG A 296 -31.08 8.85 -45.32
CA ARG A 296 -31.19 7.40 -45.14
C ARG A 296 -31.05 6.98 -43.67
N VAL A 297 -30.16 7.60 -42.91
CA VAL A 297 -30.00 7.36 -41.48
C VAL A 297 -31.27 7.71 -40.71
N TRP A 298 -31.83 8.90 -40.93
CA TRP A 298 -33.09 9.32 -40.30
C TRP A 298 -34.26 8.41 -40.66
N GLN A 299 -34.40 8.03 -41.93
CA GLN A 299 -35.41 7.05 -42.35
C GLN A 299 -35.26 5.73 -41.61
N HIS A 300 -34.03 5.23 -41.45
CA HIS A 300 -33.79 4.02 -40.68
C HIS A 300 -34.10 4.17 -39.19
N LEU A 301 -33.77 5.29 -38.55
CA LEU A 301 -34.14 5.55 -37.16
C LEU A 301 -35.67 5.58 -36.97
N VAL A 302 -36.40 6.17 -37.92
CA VAL A 302 -37.87 6.15 -37.92
C VAL A 302 -38.39 4.71 -38.09
N LEU A 303 -37.77 3.90 -38.96
CA LEU A 303 -38.12 2.48 -39.11
C LEU A 303 -37.85 1.68 -37.83
N LEU A 304 -36.72 1.90 -37.15
CA LEU A 304 -36.42 1.26 -35.87
C LEU A 304 -37.45 1.64 -34.80
N ALA A 305 -37.85 2.91 -34.74
CA ALA A 305 -38.88 3.36 -33.81
C ALA A 305 -40.26 2.74 -34.12
N LYS A 306 -40.64 2.66 -35.40
CA LYS A 306 -41.98 2.17 -35.82
C LYS A 306 -42.09 0.64 -35.84
N GLN A 307 -41.13 -0.04 -36.47
CA GLN A 307 -41.17 -1.49 -36.71
C GLN A 307 -40.50 -2.27 -35.59
N GLU A 308 -39.37 -1.77 -35.08
CA GLU A 308 -38.59 -2.46 -34.05
C GLU A 308 -39.01 -2.10 -32.62
N LYS A 309 -39.85 -1.07 -32.44
CA LYS A 309 -40.30 -0.52 -31.15
C LYS A 309 -39.15 -0.01 -30.29
N THR A 310 -38.06 0.43 -30.91
CA THR A 310 -36.92 1.04 -30.22
C THR A 310 -37.26 2.47 -29.81
N THR A 311 -37.00 2.82 -28.55
CA THR A 311 -37.09 4.22 -28.08
C THR A 311 -35.78 4.92 -28.38
N ILE A 312 -35.83 6.05 -29.10
CA ILE A 312 -34.63 6.74 -29.59
C ILE A 312 -34.62 8.17 -29.04
N LEU A 313 -33.53 8.53 -28.35
CA LEU A 313 -33.21 9.88 -27.92
C LEU A 313 -32.05 10.40 -28.77
N ILE A 314 -32.27 11.44 -29.54
CA ILE A 314 -31.27 12.01 -30.47
C ILE A 314 -31.06 13.49 -30.15
N THR A 315 -29.80 13.91 -30.07
CA THR A 315 -29.44 15.34 -30.14
C THR A 315 -28.98 15.66 -31.55
N THR A 316 -29.30 16.86 -32.04
CA THR A 316 -28.77 17.34 -33.32
C THR A 316 -28.55 18.84 -33.26
N HIS A 317 -27.53 19.29 -33.98
CA HIS A 317 -27.27 20.72 -34.20
C HIS A 317 -28.03 21.29 -35.40
N TYR A 318 -28.54 20.42 -36.28
CA TYR A 318 -29.35 20.83 -37.41
C TYR A 318 -30.82 20.77 -36.99
N VAL A 319 -31.37 21.92 -36.60
CA VAL A 319 -32.70 22.03 -35.98
C VAL A 319 -33.79 21.42 -36.88
N GLU A 320 -33.77 21.71 -38.18
CA GLU A 320 -34.71 21.10 -39.14
C GLU A 320 -34.67 19.56 -39.20
N GLU A 321 -33.56 18.89 -38.87
CA GLU A 321 -33.54 17.41 -38.88
C GLU A 321 -34.52 16.81 -37.87
N ALA A 322 -34.72 17.50 -36.76
CA ALA A 322 -35.62 17.07 -35.70
C ALA A 322 -37.10 17.19 -36.07
N ARG A 323 -37.44 17.78 -37.23
CA ARG A 323 -38.81 17.81 -37.77
C ARG A 323 -39.41 16.41 -37.95
N ARG A 324 -38.55 15.39 -38.10
CA ARG A 324 -38.94 13.98 -38.26
C ARG A 324 -39.13 13.24 -36.93
N ALA A 325 -38.77 13.88 -35.82
CA ALA A 325 -38.99 13.34 -34.50
C ALA A 325 -40.48 13.37 -34.16
N HIS A 326 -40.91 12.42 -33.33
CA HIS A 326 -42.29 12.40 -32.82
C HIS A 326 -42.50 13.52 -31.80
N VAL A 327 -41.46 13.82 -31.02
CA VAL A 327 -41.42 14.88 -30.01
C VAL A 327 -40.08 15.59 -30.11
N ILE A 328 -40.09 16.92 -29.97
CA ILE A 328 -38.88 17.73 -29.84
C ILE A 328 -38.89 18.51 -28.54
N ALA A 329 -37.70 18.65 -27.97
CA ALA A 329 -37.42 19.36 -26.74
C ALA A 329 -36.38 20.44 -27.02
N LEU A 330 -36.71 21.70 -26.73
CA LEU A 330 -35.81 22.84 -26.92
C LEU A 330 -35.18 23.23 -25.58
N MET A 331 -33.86 23.24 -25.49
CA MET A 331 -33.11 23.48 -24.25
C MET A 331 -32.15 24.67 -24.37
N ARG A 332 -32.16 25.58 -23.39
CA ARG A 332 -31.22 26.72 -23.31
C ARG A 332 -30.81 26.98 -21.86
N SER A 333 -29.52 27.21 -21.63
CA SER A 333 -28.96 27.54 -20.31
C SER A 333 -29.37 26.57 -19.18
N GLY A 334 -29.37 25.26 -19.47
CA GLY A 334 -29.76 24.25 -18.49
C GLY A 334 -31.27 24.07 -18.30
N ARG A 335 -32.11 24.82 -18.99
CA ARG A 335 -33.57 24.76 -18.87
C ARG A 335 -34.22 24.20 -20.12
N LEU A 336 -35.21 23.33 -19.92
CA LEU A 336 -36.12 22.90 -20.98
C LEU A 336 -37.15 24.01 -21.20
N LEU A 337 -37.23 24.54 -22.42
CA LEU A 337 -38.11 25.65 -22.77
C LEU A 337 -39.46 25.16 -23.26
N VAL A 338 -39.46 24.13 -24.10
CA VAL A 338 -40.67 23.52 -24.65
C VAL A 338 -40.41 22.07 -25.01
N GLU A 339 -41.45 21.23 -24.90
CA GLU A 339 -41.44 19.82 -25.24
C GLU A 339 -42.78 19.44 -25.90
N GLN A 340 -42.82 19.36 -27.23
CA GLN A 340 -44.03 19.07 -28.00
C GLN A 340 -43.72 18.45 -29.36
N SER A 341 -44.75 18.01 -30.09
CA SER A 341 -44.55 17.55 -31.48
C SER A 341 -44.13 18.71 -32.41
N PRO A 342 -43.24 18.48 -33.40
CA PRO A 342 -42.84 19.52 -34.36
C PRO A 342 -44.01 20.22 -35.05
N GLN A 343 -45.03 19.46 -35.47
CA GLN A 343 -46.20 20.01 -36.16
C GLN A 343 -47.03 20.93 -35.27
N TYR A 344 -47.17 20.59 -33.98
CA TYR A 344 -47.85 21.44 -33.02
C TYR A 344 -47.12 22.78 -32.85
N LEU A 345 -45.79 22.75 -32.73
CA LEU A 345 -44.99 23.96 -32.53
C LEU A 345 -45.01 24.88 -33.74
N LEU A 346 -44.90 24.34 -34.95
CA LEU A 346 -45.00 25.12 -36.19
C LEU A 346 -46.37 25.81 -36.31
N ASN A 347 -47.46 25.08 -36.04
CA ASN A 347 -48.81 25.64 -36.07
C ASN A 347 -49.06 26.65 -34.95
N HIS A 348 -48.50 26.43 -33.75
CA HIS A 348 -48.72 27.29 -32.58
C HIS A 348 -48.02 28.65 -32.72
N PHE A 349 -46.79 28.65 -33.25
CA PHE A 349 -46.02 29.87 -33.46
C PHE A 349 -46.28 30.52 -34.84
N ASP A 350 -47.13 29.90 -35.68
CA ASP A 350 -47.45 30.32 -37.05
C ASP A 350 -46.19 30.54 -37.92
N VAL A 351 -45.31 29.53 -37.93
CA VAL A 351 -44.01 29.56 -38.62
C VAL A 351 -43.78 28.28 -39.42
N ILE A 352 -42.90 28.35 -40.42
CA ILE A 352 -42.68 27.25 -41.39
C ILE A 352 -41.47 26.38 -40.99
N THR A 353 -40.55 26.95 -40.21
CA THR A 353 -39.28 26.31 -39.79
C THR A 353 -39.18 26.18 -38.28
N LEU A 354 -38.51 25.13 -37.81
CA LEU A 354 -38.22 24.91 -36.40
C LEU A 354 -37.14 25.86 -35.88
N GLU A 355 -36.27 26.40 -36.74
CA GLU A 355 -35.34 27.45 -36.34
C GLU A 355 -36.07 28.72 -35.89
N GLU A 356 -37.14 29.12 -36.58
CA GLU A 356 -37.97 30.27 -36.19
C GLU A 356 -38.71 30.02 -34.88
N VAL A 357 -39.26 28.81 -34.68
CA VAL A 357 -39.81 28.39 -33.37
C VAL A 357 -38.75 28.56 -32.29
N PHE A 358 -37.54 28.02 -32.51
CA PHE A 358 -36.47 28.08 -31.53
C PHE A 358 -36.06 29.52 -31.20
N LEU A 359 -35.98 30.40 -32.21
CA LEU A 359 -35.67 31.82 -32.04
C LEU A 359 -36.76 32.56 -31.25
N ASN A 360 -38.04 32.30 -31.56
CA ASN A 360 -39.17 32.93 -30.86
C ASN A 360 -39.22 32.53 -29.39
N VAL A 361 -39.03 31.24 -29.10
CA VAL A 361 -38.95 30.72 -27.72
C VAL A 361 -37.74 31.30 -26.98
N CYS A 362 -36.60 31.44 -27.66
CA CYS A 362 -35.40 32.07 -27.09
C CYS A 362 -35.60 33.56 -26.78
N ARG A 363 -36.29 34.30 -27.65
CA ARG A 363 -36.63 35.71 -27.43
C ARG A 363 -37.59 35.90 -26.27
N ALA A 364 -38.62 35.04 -26.17
CA ALA A 364 -39.56 35.03 -25.06
C ALA A 364 -38.84 34.87 -23.70
N GLN A 365 -37.87 33.95 -23.63
CA GLN A 365 -37.03 33.75 -22.45
C GLN A 365 -36.19 35.00 -22.08
N GLU A 366 -35.68 35.74 -23.07
CA GLU A 366 -34.92 36.98 -22.84
C GLU A 366 -35.80 38.13 -22.35
N SER A 367 -37.05 38.21 -22.83
CA SER A 367 -38.03 39.17 -22.30
C SER A 367 -38.49 38.83 -20.87
N ASP A 368 -38.67 37.55 -20.55
CA ASP A 368 -39.04 37.10 -19.18
C ASP A 368 -37.92 37.35 -18.16
N PHE A 369 -36.66 37.37 -18.60
CA PHE A 369 -35.52 37.77 -17.74
C PHE A 369 -35.57 39.25 -17.33
N LYS A 370 -36.35 40.09 -18.02
CA LYS A 370 -36.60 41.50 -17.65
C LYS A 370 -37.94 41.74 -16.96
N ALA A 371 -38.86 40.78 -16.96
CA ALA A 371 -40.21 40.95 -16.43
C ALA A 371 -40.79 39.66 -15.83
N ASN A 372 -40.35 39.27 -14.63
CA ASN A 372 -40.89 38.18 -13.80
C ASN A 372 -40.94 36.75 -14.43
N PRO A 373 -40.80 35.69 -13.62
CA PRO A 373 -40.82 34.31 -14.12
C PRO A 373 -42.19 33.89 -14.65
N LEU A 374 -42.21 33.22 -15.81
CA LEU A 374 -43.38 32.69 -16.53
C LEU A 374 -44.47 32.08 -15.62
N PRO A 375 -45.76 32.25 -15.96
CA PRO A 375 -46.86 31.54 -15.32
C PRO A 375 -46.73 30.02 -15.54
N LYS A 376 -47.02 29.24 -14.51
CA LYS A 376 -47.07 27.76 -14.49
C LYS A 376 -48.10 27.13 -15.44
N SER A 377 -48.67 27.86 -16.40
CA SER A 377 -49.78 27.39 -17.23
C SER A 377 -49.38 26.55 -18.45
N PHE A 378 -48.08 26.32 -18.68
CA PHE A 378 -47.59 25.49 -19.79
C PHE A 378 -47.24 24.04 -19.41
N ILE A 379 -47.35 23.69 -18.13
CA ILE A 379 -47.20 22.32 -17.64
C ILE A 379 -48.58 21.88 -17.18
N GLU A 380 -49.33 21.20 -18.04
CA GLU A 380 -50.54 20.49 -17.61
C GLU A 380 -50.16 19.58 -16.43
N THR A 381 -50.68 19.89 -15.26
CA THR A 381 -50.67 19.02 -14.09
C THR A 381 -51.42 17.75 -14.44
N ILE A 382 -50.68 16.72 -14.82
CA ILE A 382 -51.17 15.34 -14.84
C ILE A 382 -51.49 14.97 -13.39
N ASP A 383 -52.76 14.71 -13.14
CA ASP A 383 -53.35 14.38 -11.85
C ASP A 383 -52.63 13.18 -11.19
N GLU A 384 -51.92 13.41 -10.09
CA GLU A 384 -51.09 12.42 -9.37
C GLU A 384 -51.87 11.15 -9.00
N LYS A 385 -53.20 11.23 -8.86
CA LYS A 385 -54.07 10.09 -8.56
C LYS A 385 -54.17 9.07 -9.69
N GLN A 386 -54.01 9.46 -10.96
CA GLN A 386 -54.01 8.49 -12.06
C GLN A 386 -52.71 7.68 -12.15
N ILE A 387 -51.62 8.17 -11.55
CA ILE A 387 -50.30 7.53 -11.53
C ILE A 387 -50.30 6.31 -10.58
N GLU A 388 -51.01 6.39 -9.45
CA GLU A 388 -51.13 5.25 -8.51
C GLU A 388 -52.04 4.13 -9.04
N LEU A 389 -53.15 4.48 -9.71
CA LEU A 389 -54.10 3.49 -10.24
C LEU A 389 -53.56 2.68 -11.44
N LYS A 390 -52.62 3.23 -12.23
CA LYS A 390 -51.94 2.49 -13.33
C LYS A 390 -50.68 1.74 -12.90
N ARG A 391 -50.09 2.06 -11.73
CA ARG A 391 -48.92 1.36 -11.17
C ARG A 391 -49.25 -0.09 -10.77
N SER A 392 -50.50 -0.38 -10.40
CA SER A 392 -50.92 -1.69 -9.89
C SER A 392 -51.22 -2.73 -10.98
N GLU A 393 -51.76 -2.35 -12.15
CA GLU A 393 -52.12 -3.31 -13.20
C GLU A 393 -50.96 -3.70 -14.14
N SER A 394 -49.87 -2.92 -14.18
CA SER A 394 -48.78 -3.12 -15.15
C SER A 394 -47.57 -3.89 -14.60
N PHE A 395 -47.57 -4.28 -13.31
CA PHE A 395 -46.39 -4.76 -12.61
C PHE A 395 -46.16 -6.29 -12.63
N VAL A 396 -47.03 -7.09 -13.28
CA VAL A 396 -47.04 -8.56 -13.11
C VAL A 396 -46.32 -9.36 -14.22
N THR A 397 -45.84 -8.78 -15.32
CA THR A 397 -45.29 -9.56 -16.46
C THR A 397 -43.90 -9.15 -16.95
N GLN A 398 -42.96 -8.89 -16.05
CA GLN A 398 -41.53 -8.93 -16.38
C GLN A 398 -40.69 -9.62 -15.30
N LYS A 399 -40.92 -10.92 -15.12
CA LYS A 399 -39.87 -11.83 -14.61
C LYS A 399 -39.05 -12.29 -15.82
N ASN A 400 -38.10 -11.48 -16.27
CA ASN A 400 -37.18 -11.87 -17.34
C ASN A 400 -35.76 -12.06 -16.81
N LEU A 401 -35.38 -13.34 -16.82
CA LEU A 401 -34.06 -13.93 -16.92
C LEU A 401 -32.85 -12.97 -16.87
N HIS A 402 -32.08 -13.09 -15.79
CA HIS A 402 -30.71 -12.62 -15.72
C HIS A 402 -29.84 -13.40 -16.70
N LEU A 403 -29.41 -12.77 -17.79
CA LEU A 403 -28.40 -13.32 -18.70
C LEU A 403 -27.27 -12.30 -18.81
N ASN A 404 -26.37 -12.32 -17.83
CA ASN A 404 -25.10 -11.62 -17.92
C ASN A 404 -24.17 -12.43 -18.82
N PRO A 405 -23.49 -11.79 -19.79
CA PRO A 405 -22.51 -12.50 -20.58
C PRO A 405 -21.42 -13.12 -19.71
N SER A 406 -20.91 -14.28 -20.10
CA SER A 406 -19.82 -14.96 -19.41
C SER A 406 -18.65 -14.00 -19.24
N TYR A 407 -18.33 -13.72 -17.98
CA TYR A 407 -17.17 -12.94 -17.55
C TYR A 407 -15.90 -13.33 -18.32
N TRP A 408 -15.72 -14.62 -18.60
CA TRP A 408 -14.55 -15.14 -19.31
C TRP A 408 -14.48 -14.71 -20.78
N LYS A 409 -15.61 -14.71 -21.51
CA LYS A 409 -15.64 -14.30 -22.92
C LYS A 409 -15.40 -12.80 -23.05
N ARG A 410 -16.01 -12.00 -22.18
CA ARG A 410 -15.77 -10.54 -22.12
C ARG A 410 -14.30 -10.24 -21.82
N GLY A 411 -13.72 -10.90 -20.81
CA GLY A 411 -12.30 -10.79 -20.49
C GLY A 411 -11.41 -11.12 -21.68
N LYS A 412 -11.70 -12.19 -22.43
CA LYS A 412 -10.96 -12.54 -23.65
C LYS A 412 -11.04 -11.44 -24.72
N SER A 413 -12.20 -10.81 -24.91
CA SER A 413 -12.36 -9.71 -25.87
C SER A 413 -11.60 -8.45 -25.45
N LEU A 414 -11.56 -8.13 -24.15
CA LEU A 414 -10.76 -7.02 -23.61
C LEU A 414 -9.26 -7.28 -23.80
N VAL A 415 -8.79 -8.49 -23.49
CA VAL A 415 -7.37 -8.86 -23.66
C VAL A 415 -6.99 -8.83 -25.13
N LYS A 416 -7.86 -9.32 -26.02
CA LYS A 416 -7.68 -9.22 -27.47
C LYS A 416 -7.61 -7.76 -27.93
N LYS A 417 -8.41 -6.87 -27.33
CA LYS A 417 -8.36 -5.43 -27.62
C LYS A 417 -6.99 -4.86 -27.27
N ASP A 418 -6.54 -5.05 -26.04
CA ASP A 418 -5.26 -4.53 -25.58
C ASP A 418 -4.08 -5.12 -26.38
N TYR A 419 -4.15 -6.39 -26.76
CA TYR A 419 -3.17 -7.04 -27.63
C TYR A 419 -3.09 -6.43 -29.05
N ILE A 420 -4.24 -6.18 -29.70
CA ILE A 420 -4.28 -5.57 -31.03
C ILE A 420 -3.70 -4.15 -30.99
N ARG A 421 -4.04 -3.37 -29.96
CA ARG A 421 -3.51 -2.02 -29.76
C ARG A 421 -1.99 -2.03 -29.61
N LEU A 422 -1.47 -2.94 -28.78
CA LEU A 422 -0.04 -3.07 -28.53
C LEU A 422 0.73 -3.50 -29.79
N THR A 423 0.28 -4.55 -30.48
CA THR A 423 1.02 -5.13 -31.61
C THR A 423 1.00 -4.28 -32.86
N ARG A 424 -0.06 -3.49 -33.08
CA ARG A 424 -0.15 -2.58 -34.25
C ARG A 424 0.58 -1.27 -34.07
N ASN A 425 1.00 -0.98 -32.84
CA ASN A 425 1.83 0.17 -32.52
C ASN A 425 3.28 -0.26 -32.27
N LEU A 426 3.88 -0.93 -33.26
CA LEU A 426 5.21 -1.55 -33.18
C LEU A 426 6.29 -0.54 -32.77
N LEU A 427 6.24 0.69 -33.27
CA LEU A 427 7.22 1.72 -32.93
C LEU A 427 7.21 2.01 -31.42
N ILE A 428 6.04 2.26 -30.85
CA ILE A 428 5.89 2.51 -29.42
C ILE A 428 6.28 1.28 -28.61
N LEU A 429 5.89 0.08 -29.05
CA LEU A 429 6.28 -1.17 -28.38
C LEU A 429 7.80 -1.38 -28.36
N VAL A 430 8.49 -1.15 -29.48
CA VAL A 430 9.95 -1.27 -29.57
C VAL A 430 10.62 -0.25 -28.67
N PHE A 431 10.20 1.03 -28.70
CA PHE A 431 10.73 2.04 -27.78
C PHE A 431 10.48 1.66 -26.32
N GLN A 432 9.28 1.22 -25.99
CA GLN A 432 8.92 0.78 -24.65
C GLN A 432 9.82 -0.37 -24.15
N ILE A 433 10.17 -1.32 -25.01
CA ILE A 433 11.06 -2.43 -24.67
C ILE A 433 12.52 -1.96 -24.57
N MET A 434 12.96 -1.05 -25.44
CA MET A 434 14.35 -0.59 -25.52
C MET A 434 14.72 0.48 -24.49
N ILE A 435 13.81 1.36 -24.08
CA ILE A 435 14.10 2.42 -23.09
C ILE A 435 14.73 1.88 -21.80
N PRO A 436 14.17 0.88 -21.10
CA PRO A 436 14.79 0.34 -19.88
C PRO A 436 16.21 -0.18 -20.12
N THR A 437 16.41 -0.88 -21.23
CA THR A 437 17.72 -1.43 -21.60
C THR A 437 18.75 -0.35 -21.89
N ILE A 438 18.35 0.72 -22.57
CA ILE A 438 19.19 1.88 -22.86
C ILE A 438 19.52 2.61 -21.55
N SER A 439 18.54 2.87 -20.70
CA SER A 439 18.75 3.52 -19.40
C SER A 439 19.72 2.75 -18.51
N MET A 440 19.58 1.42 -18.45
CA MET A 440 20.49 0.59 -17.64
C MET A 440 21.90 0.51 -18.24
N THR A 441 22.01 0.46 -19.56
CA THR A 441 23.30 0.48 -20.27
C THR A 441 24.02 1.80 -20.04
N LEU A 442 23.33 2.94 -20.20
CA LEU A 442 23.88 4.27 -19.92
C LEU A 442 24.31 4.39 -18.46
N PHE A 443 23.49 3.92 -17.52
CA PHE A 443 23.86 3.87 -16.10
C PHE A 443 25.16 3.10 -15.88
N CYS A 444 25.29 1.88 -16.42
CA CYS A 444 26.49 1.07 -16.26
C CYS A 444 27.72 1.63 -16.98
N LEU A 445 27.54 2.39 -18.07
CA LEU A 445 28.65 3.05 -18.75
C LEU A 445 29.15 4.29 -17.98
N CYS A 446 28.24 5.05 -17.39
CA CYS A 446 28.53 6.31 -16.73
C CYS A 446 28.92 6.19 -15.25
N VAL A 447 28.43 5.17 -14.53
CA VAL A 447 28.57 5.07 -13.06
C VAL A 447 29.56 3.99 -12.65
N GLY A 448 30.37 4.29 -11.62
CA GLY A 448 31.24 3.33 -10.92
C GLY A 448 32.46 2.85 -11.70
N ARG A 449 32.96 3.60 -12.69
CA ARG A 449 34.29 3.36 -13.28
C ARG A 449 35.37 4.04 -12.42
N VAL A 450 36.50 3.36 -12.25
CA VAL A 450 37.69 3.96 -11.64
C VAL A 450 38.16 5.12 -12.55
N PRO A 451 38.38 6.33 -12.01
CA PRO A 451 38.90 7.45 -12.79
C PRO A 451 40.31 7.16 -13.32
N LEU A 452 40.58 7.56 -14.56
CA LEU A 452 41.89 7.41 -15.20
C LEU A 452 42.65 8.74 -15.17
N ASN A 453 43.97 8.69 -15.03
CA ASN A 453 44.89 9.85 -15.04
C ASN A 453 44.65 10.87 -13.91
N LEU A 454 44.38 10.41 -12.69
CA LEU A 454 44.30 11.29 -11.53
C LEU A 454 45.68 11.90 -11.24
N LYS A 455 45.80 13.23 -11.38
CA LYS A 455 47.04 13.94 -11.05
C LYS A 455 47.16 14.09 -9.52
N VAL A 456 48.20 13.53 -8.92
CA VAL A 456 48.47 13.62 -7.48
C VAL A 456 49.83 14.29 -7.27
N ALA A 457 49.85 15.39 -6.52
CA ALA A 457 51.07 16.07 -6.13
C ALA A 457 51.83 15.21 -5.11
N VAL A 458 53.16 15.13 -5.23
CA VAL A 458 54.02 14.43 -4.28
C VAL A 458 55.10 15.38 -3.79
N TYR A 459 55.17 15.55 -2.48
CA TYR A 459 56.25 16.26 -1.80
C TYR A 459 56.96 15.30 -0.84
N ASN A 460 58.19 14.91 -1.19
CA ASN A 460 59.02 14.03 -0.37
C ASN A 460 60.23 14.80 0.18
N GLU A 461 60.15 15.19 1.45
CA GLU A 461 61.18 15.99 2.11
C GLU A 461 62.43 15.18 2.48
N GLU A 462 62.31 13.87 2.63
CA GLU A 462 63.41 12.96 2.96
C GLU A 462 64.41 12.78 1.79
N VAL A 463 63.92 12.79 0.53
CA VAL A 463 64.75 12.62 -0.66
C VAL A 463 65.49 13.91 -1.07
N LEU A 464 64.92 15.07 -0.74
CA LEU A 464 65.45 16.38 -1.17
C LEU A 464 66.73 16.81 -0.43
N LEU A 465 67.03 16.22 0.73
CA LEU A 465 68.14 16.66 1.61
C LEU A 465 69.37 15.74 1.61
N GLY A 466 69.35 14.61 0.90
CA GLY A 466 70.46 13.66 0.84
C GLY A 466 70.74 12.99 2.20
N SER A 467 70.33 11.74 2.36
CA SER A 467 70.42 11.00 3.63
C SER A 467 71.85 10.66 4.04
N ASN A 468 72.54 11.58 4.72
CA ASN A 468 73.64 11.26 5.63
C ASN A 468 73.12 11.14 7.07
N LEU A 469 72.10 10.32 7.31
CA LEU A 469 71.66 9.98 8.67
C LEU A 469 72.22 8.61 9.09
N SER A 470 72.88 8.62 10.24
CA SER A 470 73.65 7.53 10.81
C SER A 470 72.83 6.26 11.09
N HIS A 471 73.41 5.15 10.66
CA HIS A 471 73.14 3.75 10.99
C HIS A 471 72.38 3.47 12.29
N THR A 472 71.12 3.06 12.16
CA THR A 472 70.44 2.13 13.10
C THR A 472 69.30 1.36 12.43
N CYS A 473 68.79 1.80 11.27
CA CYS A 473 67.83 1.02 10.48
C CYS A 473 68.46 0.44 9.21
N ILE A 474 68.22 -0.85 8.93
CA ILE A 474 68.72 -1.59 7.77
C ILE A 474 68.06 -1.11 6.45
N TYR A 475 66.95 -0.37 6.55
CA TYR A 475 66.12 0.06 5.42
C TYR A 475 66.28 1.56 5.15
N ASN A 476 67.25 1.92 4.30
CA ASN A 476 67.38 3.30 3.79
C ASN A 476 66.37 3.56 2.65
N ASN A 477 65.83 4.78 2.59
CA ASN A 477 64.91 5.26 1.53
C ASN A 477 63.55 4.54 1.43
N LEU A 478 62.92 4.19 2.55
CA LEU A 478 61.59 3.56 2.55
C LEU A 478 60.52 4.45 1.88
N SER A 479 60.62 5.77 2.02
CA SER A 479 59.69 6.72 1.36
C SER A 479 59.64 6.58 -0.17
N ARG A 480 60.77 6.29 -0.82
CA ARG A 480 60.85 6.12 -2.28
C ARG A 480 60.16 4.84 -2.73
N TYR A 481 60.35 3.75 -1.99
CA TYR A 481 59.64 2.49 -2.24
C TYR A 481 58.13 2.64 -2.06
N PHE A 482 57.66 3.40 -1.06
CA PHE A 482 56.23 3.67 -0.89
C PHE A 482 55.63 4.48 -2.04
N ILE A 483 56.32 5.50 -2.53
CA ILE A 483 55.83 6.33 -3.64
C ILE A 483 55.88 5.56 -4.97
N ASP A 484 56.93 4.77 -5.21
CA ASP A 484 57.07 3.97 -6.44
C ASP A 484 56.13 2.76 -6.50
N ALA A 485 55.64 2.28 -5.34
CA ALA A 485 54.66 1.21 -5.26
C ALA A 485 53.20 1.68 -5.46
N ILE A 486 52.95 2.99 -5.52
CA ILE A 486 51.64 3.52 -5.90
C ILE A 486 51.41 3.23 -7.37
N ASP A 487 50.27 2.59 -7.67
CA ASP A 487 49.89 2.17 -9.01
C ASP A 487 49.84 3.34 -10.00
N ARG A 488 50.79 3.35 -10.95
CA ARG A 488 50.93 4.39 -11.98
C ARG A 488 49.97 4.21 -13.15
N GLU A 489 49.20 3.11 -13.20
CA GLU A 489 48.23 2.85 -14.27
C GLU A 489 47.00 3.77 -14.17
N HIS A 490 46.63 4.18 -12.95
CA HIS A 490 45.47 5.02 -12.68
C HIS A 490 45.81 6.43 -12.18
N VAL A 491 47.05 6.63 -11.69
CA VAL A 491 47.47 7.86 -10.99
C VAL A 491 48.74 8.43 -11.62
N GLN A 492 48.68 9.71 -12.00
CA GLN A 492 49.83 10.46 -12.48
C GLN A 492 50.46 11.25 -11.31
N LEU A 493 51.60 10.79 -10.82
CA LEU A 493 52.35 11.45 -9.75
C LEU A 493 53.14 12.66 -10.29
N ILE A 494 52.96 13.83 -9.69
CA ILE A 494 53.66 15.07 -10.04
C ILE A 494 54.49 15.51 -8.84
N ASN A 495 55.82 15.45 -8.96
CA ASN A 495 56.73 15.80 -7.87
C ASN A 495 56.88 17.32 -7.72
N PHE A 496 56.84 17.80 -6.48
CA PHE A 496 57.06 19.20 -6.11
C PHE A 496 58.24 19.31 -5.12
N ASN A 497 58.97 20.42 -5.19
CA ASN A 497 60.16 20.65 -4.36
C ASN A 497 59.86 21.34 -3.02
N THR A 498 58.65 21.88 -2.83
CA THR A 498 58.24 22.53 -1.57
C THR A 498 56.83 22.13 -1.18
N ARG A 499 56.59 21.97 0.13
CA ARG A 499 55.28 21.63 0.70
C ARG A 499 54.19 22.59 0.23
N ASP A 500 54.45 23.89 0.31
CA ASP A 500 53.46 24.91 -0.04
C ASP A 500 53.06 24.89 -1.52
N LYS A 501 53.98 24.52 -2.43
CA LYS A 501 53.64 24.38 -3.85
C LYS A 501 52.79 23.15 -4.12
N ALA A 502 53.06 22.05 -3.41
CA ALA A 502 52.26 20.83 -3.51
C ALA A 502 50.85 21.00 -2.94
N LEU A 503 50.68 21.77 -1.85
CA LEU A 503 49.36 22.07 -1.29
C LEU A 503 48.61 23.10 -2.13
N LYS A 504 49.31 24.14 -2.61
CA LYS A 504 48.72 25.16 -3.48
C LYS A 504 48.25 24.61 -4.81
N SER A 505 48.90 23.58 -5.37
CA SER A 505 48.43 22.92 -6.60
C SER A 505 47.15 22.10 -6.38
N VAL A 506 46.83 21.72 -5.15
CA VAL A 506 45.52 21.16 -4.78
C VAL A 506 44.49 22.28 -4.66
N GLU A 507 44.86 23.38 -3.99
CA GLU A 507 43.97 24.57 -3.84
C GLU A 507 43.60 25.22 -5.18
N THR A 508 44.50 25.21 -6.16
CA THR A 508 44.24 25.75 -7.51
C THR A 508 43.57 24.75 -8.45
N GLY A 509 43.37 23.50 -8.03
CA GLY A 509 42.77 22.43 -8.83
C GLY A 509 43.68 21.85 -9.92
N GLU A 510 44.99 22.14 -9.91
CA GLU A 510 45.96 21.55 -10.84
C GLU A 510 46.22 20.06 -10.56
N THR A 511 46.09 19.66 -9.29
CA THR A 511 46.17 18.27 -8.82
C THR A 511 45.00 17.95 -7.91
N PHE A 512 44.58 16.68 -7.89
CA PHE A 512 43.42 16.20 -7.13
C PHE A 512 43.71 16.03 -5.63
N GLY A 513 44.98 15.82 -5.28
CA GLY A 513 45.43 15.71 -3.90
C GLY A 513 46.94 15.70 -3.83
N ALA A 514 47.48 15.90 -2.62
CA ALA A 514 48.90 15.94 -2.34
C ALA A 514 49.30 14.87 -1.31
N LEU A 515 50.36 14.13 -1.60
CA LEU A 515 51.04 13.22 -0.68
C LEU A 515 52.27 13.93 -0.10
N VAL A 516 52.31 14.05 1.23
CA VAL A 516 53.38 14.72 1.96
C VAL A 516 54.10 13.70 2.85
N VAL A 517 55.40 13.56 2.62
CA VAL A 517 56.31 12.72 3.42
C VAL A 517 57.27 13.62 4.22
N ASP A 518 57.26 13.47 5.54
CA ASP A 518 58.09 14.24 6.47
C ASP A 518 59.58 13.77 6.47
N ARG A 519 60.50 14.65 6.89
CA ARG A 519 61.96 14.44 6.87
C ARG A 519 62.48 13.15 7.49
N ASP A 520 61.89 12.73 8.60
CA ASP A 520 62.36 11.57 9.38
C ASP A 520 61.51 10.32 9.14
N PHE A 521 60.77 10.24 8.02
CA PHE A 521 59.77 9.20 7.80
C PHE A 521 60.34 7.78 7.92
N SER A 522 61.43 7.44 7.21
CA SER A 522 62.00 6.09 7.27
C SER A 522 62.54 5.76 8.67
N TYR A 523 63.17 6.73 9.34
CA TYR A 523 63.69 6.57 10.71
C TYR A 523 62.58 6.41 11.75
N ALA A 524 61.53 7.24 11.68
CA ALA A 524 60.37 7.17 12.57
C ALA A 524 59.58 5.87 12.38
N LEU A 525 59.46 5.38 11.14
CA LEU A 525 58.84 4.10 10.85
C LEU A 525 59.66 2.93 11.40
N CYS A 526 60.99 2.94 11.26
CA CYS A 526 61.86 1.93 11.88
C CYS A 526 61.80 1.95 13.42
N ASN A 527 61.74 3.13 14.04
CA ASN A 527 61.56 3.25 15.48
C ASN A 527 60.18 2.78 15.93
N ARG A 528 59.13 2.99 15.12
CA ARG A 528 57.80 2.43 15.36
C ARG A 528 57.81 0.91 15.29
N MET A 529 58.59 0.31 14.39
CA MET A 529 58.81 -1.15 14.32
C MET A 529 59.49 -1.71 15.57
N ASN A 530 60.45 -0.98 16.16
CA ASN A 530 61.23 -1.48 17.29
C ASN A 530 60.65 -1.15 18.67
N ASN A 531 60.06 0.04 18.88
CA ASN A 531 59.68 0.57 20.21
C ASN A 531 58.23 1.08 20.32
N LYS A 532 57.37 0.90 19.30
CA LYS A 532 55.97 1.42 19.26
C LYS A 532 55.83 2.93 19.60
N THR A 533 56.84 3.77 19.34
CA THR A 533 56.82 5.24 19.59
C THR A 533 56.84 6.06 18.27
N ASN A 534 56.54 7.37 18.33
CA ASN A 534 56.57 8.32 17.20
C ASN A 534 55.60 8.05 16.02
N ILE A 535 54.33 7.78 16.33
CA ILE A 535 53.27 7.47 15.35
C ILE A 535 53.11 8.56 14.27
N LYS A 536 53.12 9.85 14.64
CA LYS A 536 52.82 10.96 13.70
C LYS A 536 53.87 11.17 12.61
N LYS A 537 55.16 10.98 12.89
CA LYS A 537 56.24 11.13 11.91
C LYS A 537 56.40 9.91 10.99
N SER A 538 55.74 8.80 11.33
CA SER A 538 55.78 7.53 10.59
C SER A 538 54.61 7.35 9.60
N THR A 539 53.79 8.39 9.39
CA THR A 539 52.59 8.34 8.54
C THR A 539 52.74 9.28 7.36
N ILE A 540 52.45 8.79 6.15
CA ILE A 540 52.33 9.63 4.95
C ILE A 540 51.01 10.40 5.05
N SER A 541 51.08 11.72 4.97
CA SER A 541 49.89 12.58 5.05
C SER A 541 49.31 12.80 3.65
N TYR A 542 48.02 12.53 3.49
CA TYR A 542 47.27 12.80 2.26
C TYR A 542 46.37 14.02 2.46
N PHE A 543 46.51 15.01 1.57
CA PHE A 543 45.71 16.22 1.51
C PHE A 543 44.93 16.21 0.19
N GLY A 544 43.72 15.68 0.20
CA GLY A 544 42.84 15.64 -0.97
C GLY A 544 41.86 16.81 -1.03
N ASP A 545 41.39 17.14 -2.23
CA ASP A 545 40.18 17.95 -2.40
C ASP A 545 38.93 17.07 -2.15
N PHE A 546 38.26 17.29 -1.02
CA PHE A 546 37.02 16.58 -0.63
C PHE A 546 35.75 17.32 -1.05
N THR A 547 35.86 18.48 -1.70
CA THR A 547 34.72 19.26 -2.19
C THR A 547 33.94 18.46 -3.23
N VAL A 548 34.65 17.65 -4.01
CA VAL A 548 34.08 16.64 -4.90
C VAL A 548 34.17 15.29 -4.19
N MET A 549 33.26 15.04 -3.25
CA MET A 549 33.14 13.77 -2.52
C MET A 549 32.66 12.67 -3.48
N ASN A 550 33.55 12.23 -4.37
CA ASN A 550 33.28 11.17 -5.33
C ASN A 550 33.90 9.85 -4.85
N ASP A 551 33.29 8.75 -5.27
CA ASP A 551 33.70 7.36 -5.00
C ASP A 551 35.20 7.09 -5.27
N ALA A 552 35.79 7.89 -6.17
CA ALA A 552 37.22 7.98 -6.45
C ALA A 552 38.10 8.24 -5.22
N VAL A 553 37.73 9.13 -4.29
CA VAL A 553 38.54 9.48 -3.12
C VAL A 553 38.56 8.35 -2.11
N MET A 554 37.39 7.74 -1.87
CA MET A 554 37.24 6.60 -0.96
C MET A 554 37.94 5.36 -1.52
N THR A 555 37.77 5.08 -2.82
CA THR A 555 38.46 3.99 -3.53
C THR A 555 39.96 4.20 -3.56
N PHE A 556 40.45 5.42 -3.85
CA PHE A 556 41.89 5.74 -3.79
C PHE A 556 42.45 5.54 -2.38
N SER A 557 41.75 5.98 -1.32
CA SER A 557 42.19 5.76 0.07
C SER A 557 42.25 4.26 0.45
N ALA A 558 41.30 3.47 -0.06
CA ALA A 558 41.24 2.03 0.15
C ALA A 558 42.30 1.27 -0.67
N ASP A 559 42.57 1.70 -1.89
CA ASP A 559 43.60 1.14 -2.77
C ASP A 559 45.00 1.47 -2.27
N VAL A 560 45.25 2.70 -1.82
CA VAL A 560 46.50 3.06 -1.12
C VAL A 560 46.69 2.16 0.10
N SER A 561 45.65 1.95 0.92
CA SER A 561 45.71 1.04 2.07
C SER A 561 45.95 -0.43 1.69
N ARG A 562 45.47 -0.87 0.52
CA ARG A 562 45.62 -2.22 -0.02
C ARG A 562 47.00 -2.44 -0.65
N LEU A 563 47.55 -1.43 -1.33
CA LEU A 563 48.88 -1.42 -1.95
C LEU A 563 50.01 -1.45 -0.90
N LEU A 564 49.75 -1.01 0.33
CA LEU A 564 50.68 -1.13 1.46
C LEU A 564 50.85 -2.60 1.92
N LYS A 565 49.84 -3.46 1.72
CA LYS A 565 49.81 -4.84 2.27
C LYS A 565 50.85 -5.80 1.66
N PRO A 566 51.11 -5.82 0.34
CA PRO A 566 52.18 -6.65 -0.25
C PRO A 566 53.60 -6.16 0.06
N ILE A 567 53.81 -4.86 0.29
CA ILE A 567 55.12 -4.28 0.63
C ILE A 567 55.58 -4.71 2.03
N VAL A 568 54.64 -5.04 2.91
CA VAL A 568 54.88 -5.55 4.28
C VAL A 568 55.18 -7.06 4.29
N GLN A 569 54.78 -7.83 3.29
CA GLN A 569 55.01 -9.28 3.25
C GLN A 569 56.48 -9.74 3.24
N PRO A 570 57.45 -9.03 2.60
CA PRO A 570 58.86 -9.37 2.74
C PRO A 570 59.47 -9.02 4.12
N LEU A 571 58.80 -8.24 4.97
CA LEU A 571 59.26 -7.84 6.31
C LEU A 571 58.84 -8.85 7.39
N GLN A 572 59.04 -10.15 7.12
CA GLN A 572 58.49 -11.31 7.86
C GLN A 572 58.83 -11.42 9.36
N SER A 573 59.64 -10.52 9.91
CA SER A 573 60.09 -10.54 11.31
C SER A 573 59.37 -9.54 12.23
N ILE A 574 58.39 -8.77 11.73
CA ILE A 574 57.79 -7.65 12.46
C ILE A 574 56.30 -7.88 12.72
N ASP A 575 55.87 -7.59 13.95
CA ASP A 575 54.50 -7.72 14.44
C ASP A 575 53.49 -6.93 13.57
N PRO A 576 52.46 -7.56 12.96
CA PRO A 576 51.52 -6.91 12.05
C PRO A 576 50.78 -5.69 12.63
N GLU A 577 50.69 -5.58 13.96
CA GLU A 577 50.13 -4.40 14.67
C GLU A 577 50.88 -3.10 14.38
N VAL A 578 52.17 -3.17 14.03
CA VAL A 578 53.02 -2.00 13.80
C VAL A 578 52.54 -1.20 12.58
N PHE A 579 52.02 -1.87 11.56
CA PHE A 579 51.66 -1.28 10.27
C PHE A 579 50.15 -1.02 10.10
N SER A 580 49.31 -1.50 11.01
CA SER A 580 47.87 -1.41 10.86
C SER A 580 47.29 -0.07 11.33
N PRO A 581 46.40 0.59 10.56
CA PRO A 581 45.25 1.25 11.17
C PRO A 581 44.41 0.17 11.85
N ILE A 582 43.90 0.40 13.06
CA ILE A 582 43.39 -0.58 14.06
C ILE A 582 42.20 -1.47 13.59
N LEU A 583 41.83 -1.48 12.31
CA LEU A 583 40.74 -2.25 11.76
C LEU A 583 41.25 -3.40 10.86
N ALA A 584 41.25 -4.63 11.37
CA ALA A 584 41.42 -5.82 10.54
C ALA A 584 40.14 -6.01 9.70
N ILE A 585 40.16 -5.52 8.46
CA ILE A 585 39.08 -5.77 7.49
C ILE A 585 39.24 -7.21 6.99
N GLU A 586 38.53 -8.11 7.65
CA GLU A 586 38.36 -9.50 7.22
C GLU A 586 37.63 -9.58 5.88
N LYS A 587 37.67 -10.76 5.23
CA LYS A 587 36.95 -10.96 3.96
C LYS A 587 35.47 -10.60 4.15
N PRO A 588 34.88 -9.79 3.25
CA PRO A 588 33.49 -9.39 3.37
C PRO A 588 32.58 -10.62 3.40
N ILE A 589 31.62 -10.63 4.33
CA ILE A 589 30.64 -11.73 4.47
C ILE A 589 29.73 -11.79 3.24
N TYR A 590 29.39 -10.63 2.67
CA TYR A 590 28.59 -10.46 1.46
C TYR A 590 29.29 -9.51 0.49
N GLY A 591 29.23 -9.80 -0.81
CA GLY A 591 29.88 -9.01 -1.85
C GLY A 591 31.36 -9.37 -2.07
N SER A 592 31.97 -8.81 -3.11
CA SER A 592 33.38 -9.03 -3.40
C SER A 592 34.24 -7.97 -2.69
N ALA A 593 35.47 -8.34 -2.32
CA ALA A 593 36.43 -7.39 -1.72
C ALA A 593 36.87 -6.27 -2.68
N LYS A 594 36.49 -6.37 -3.97
CA LYS A 594 36.73 -5.40 -5.05
C LYS A 594 35.42 -4.97 -5.70
N ALA A 595 34.32 -4.88 -4.95
CA ALA A 595 33.05 -4.45 -5.48
C ALA A 595 33.12 -2.98 -5.89
N SER A 596 32.71 -2.67 -7.13
CA SER A 596 32.59 -1.30 -7.61
C SER A 596 31.28 -0.69 -7.12
N PHE A 597 31.21 0.64 -7.01
CA PHE A 597 29.95 1.33 -6.70
C PHE A 597 28.82 1.03 -7.70
N ARG A 598 29.17 0.67 -8.94
CA ARG A 598 28.21 0.16 -9.93
C ARG A 598 27.54 -1.13 -9.44
N ASP A 599 28.31 -2.07 -8.90
CA ASP A 599 27.79 -3.36 -8.43
C ASP A 599 26.80 -3.18 -7.27
N PHE A 600 26.99 -2.14 -6.47
CA PHE A 600 26.07 -1.76 -5.39
C PHE A 600 24.78 -1.12 -5.91
N MET A 601 24.88 -0.12 -6.78
CA MET A 601 23.72 0.66 -7.23
C MET A 601 22.87 -0.04 -8.31
N ALA A 602 23.47 -0.92 -9.13
CA ALA A 602 22.81 -1.52 -10.29
C ALA A 602 21.48 -2.23 -9.97
N PRO A 603 21.36 -3.07 -8.92
CA PRO A 603 20.09 -3.70 -8.55
C PRO A 603 19.01 -2.67 -8.16
N GLY A 604 19.39 -1.62 -7.45
CA GLY A 604 18.51 -0.54 -7.04
C GLY A 604 17.97 0.29 -8.21
N MET A 605 18.85 0.60 -9.16
CA MET A 605 18.48 1.27 -10.41
C MET A 605 17.58 0.39 -11.28
N MET A 606 17.86 -0.92 -11.35
CA MET A 606 17.03 -1.87 -12.08
C MET A 606 15.58 -1.89 -11.57
N ILE A 607 15.40 -2.00 -10.25
CA ILE A 607 14.08 -1.95 -9.59
C ILE A 607 13.37 -0.63 -9.88
N SER A 608 14.10 0.49 -9.78
CA SER A 608 13.55 1.84 -9.98
C SER A 608 13.12 2.10 -11.42
N ILE A 609 13.90 1.64 -12.40
CA ILE A 609 13.59 1.74 -13.84
C ILE A 609 12.34 0.91 -14.17
N VAL A 610 12.26 -0.33 -13.68
CA VAL A 610 11.08 -1.19 -13.88
C VAL A 610 9.83 -0.55 -13.29
N PHE A 611 9.92 0.00 -12.08
CA PHE A 611 8.82 0.68 -11.42
C PHE A 611 8.31 1.87 -12.24
N ILE A 612 9.16 2.85 -12.58
CA ILE A 612 8.71 4.10 -13.22
C ILE A 612 8.14 3.87 -14.62
N LEU A 613 8.69 2.91 -15.36
CA LEU A 613 8.15 2.56 -16.67
C LEU A 613 6.75 1.96 -16.55
N ALA A 614 6.55 1.03 -15.61
CA ALA A 614 5.24 0.46 -15.34
C ALA A 614 4.20 1.53 -14.93
N VAL A 615 4.62 2.53 -14.15
CA VAL A 615 3.80 3.68 -13.76
C VAL A 615 3.37 4.50 -14.98
N GLY A 616 4.33 4.97 -15.77
CA GLY A 616 4.07 5.86 -16.91
C GLY A 616 3.15 5.21 -17.94
N LEU A 617 3.44 3.97 -18.34
CA LEU A 617 2.67 3.24 -19.34
C LEU A 617 1.21 3.01 -18.92
N THR A 618 1.00 2.69 -17.64
CA THR A 618 -0.34 2.43 -17.11
C THR A 618 -1.14 3.72 -16.95
N ALA A 619 -0.51 4.77 -16.44
CA ALA A 619 -1.12 6.08 -16.28
C ALA A 619 -1.56 6.65 -17.64
N LEU A 620 -0.67 6.69 -18.62
CA LEU A 620 -0.96 7.19 -19.97
C LEU A 620 -2.09 6.42 -20.64
N SER A 621 -1.99 5.09 -20.70
CA SER A 621 -2.99 4.25 -21.38
C SER A 621 -4.40 4.46 -20.82
N PHE A 622 -4.52 4.59 -19.49
CA PHE A 622 -5.82 4.77 -18.84
C PHE A 622 -6.35 6.21 -18.98
N VAL A 623 -5.49 7.22 -18.88
CA VAL A 623 -5.89 8.63 -19.08
C VAL A 623 -6.35 8.87 -20.52
N THR A 624 -5.68 8.30 -21.52
CA THR A 624 -6.11 8.38 -22.92
C THR A 624 -7.48 7.72 -23.13
N GLU A 625 -7.73 6.54 -22.57
CA GLU A 625 -9.06 5.88 -22.66
C GLU A 625 -10.19 6.70 -22.01
N LYS A 626 -9.88 7.40 -20.90
CA LYS A 626 -10.82 8.30 -20.23
C LYS A 626 -11.10 9.56 -21.06
N ARG A 627 -10.05 10.14 -21.65
CA ARG A 627 -10.14 11.39 -22.43
C ARG A 627 -10.92 11.21 -23.72
N GLU A 628 -10.73 10.10 -24.44
CA GLU A 628 -11.40 9.83 -25.72
C GLU A 628 -12.83 9.26 -25.59
N SER A 629 -13.42 9.32 -24.39
CA SER A 629 -14.75 8.76 -24.07
C SER A 629 -14.89 7.25 -24.34
N LEU A 630 -13.78 6.54 -24.55
CA LEU A 630 -13.73 5.08 -24.77
C LEU A 630 -14.15 4.32 -23.51
N LEU A 631 -13.77 4.85 -22.34
CA LEU A 631 -14.17 4.31 -21.05
C LEU A 631 -15.70 4.37 -20.86
N ASP A 632 -16.32 5.53 -21.06
CA ASP A 632 -17.77 5.72 -20.98
C ASP A 632 -18.51 4.71 -21.87
N ARG A 633 -18.03 4.53 -23.10
CA ARG A 633 -18.61 3.58 -24.07
C ARG A 633 -18.51 2.13 -23.61
N THR A 634 -17.36 1.73 -23.07
CA THR A 634 -17.12 0.36 -22.60
C THR A 634 -17.92 0.05 -21.34
N LEU A 635 -18.00 1.01 -20.42
CA LEU A 635 -18.85 0.93 -19.23
C LEU A 635 -20.32 0.80 -19.64
N MET A 636 -20.77 1.56 -20.66
CA MET A 636 -22.14 1.50 -21.13
C MET A 636 -22.53 0.15 -21.74
N ALA A 637 -21.57 -0.57 -22.30
CA ALA A 637 -21.80 -1.92 -22.79
C ALA A 637 -21.96 -2.97 -21.66
N GLY A 638 -21.82 -2.55 -20.40
CA GLY A 638 -22.00 -3.38 -19.21
C GLY A 638 -20.73 -4.09 -18.75
N VAL A 639 -19.56 -3.60 -19.18
CA VAL A 639 -18.24 -4.03 -18.68
C VAL A 639 -17.95 -3.27 -17.39
N LYS A 640 -17.42 -3.97 -16.38
CA LYS A 640 -17.05 -3.33 -15.11
C LYS A 640 -15.61 -2.82 -15.15
N ILE A 641 -15.32 -1.78 -14.36
CA ILE A 641 -13.99 -1.15 -14.30
C ILE A 641 -12.90 -2.19 -14.00
N TYR A 642 -13.11 -3.09 -13.04
CA TYR A 642 -12.11 -4.11 -12.70
C TYR A 642 -11.82 -5.10 -13.83
N GLU A 643 -12.77 -5.38 -14.73
CA GLU A 643 -12.54 -6.26 -15.89
C GLU A 643 -11.57 -5.60 -16.88
N ILE A 644 -11.72 -4.28 -17.08
CA ILE A 644 -10.82 -3.46 -17.90
C ILE A 644 -9.42 -3.44 -17.26
N LEU A 645 -9.34 -3.20 -15.95
CA LEU A 645 -8.07 -3.16 -15.22
C LEU A 645 -7.31 -4.49 -15.28
N ILE A 646 -8.00 -5.62 -15.08
CA ILE A 646 -7.38 -6.96 -15.14
C ILE A 646 -6.85 -7.25 -16.54
N SER A 647 -7.60 -6.91 -17.59
CA SER A 647 -7.16 -7.05 -18.98
C SER A 647 -5.88 -6.27 -19.24
N GLN A 648 -5.84 -5.02 -18.79
CA GLN A 648 -4.70 -4.14 -18.98
C GLN A 648 -3.46 -4.63 -18.22
N ILE A 649 -3.60 -5.01 -16.94
CA ILE A 649 -2.52 -5.57 -16.13
C ILE A 649 -1.98 -6.85 -16.78
N PHE A 650 -2.84 -7.72 -17.29
CA PHE A 650 -2.42 -8.97 -17.93
C PHE A 650 -1.52 -8.74 -19.16
N ILE A 651 -1.90 -7.82 -20.06
CA ILE A 651 -1.07 -7.47 -21.22
C ILE A 651 0.22 -6.76 -20.81
N GLN A 652 0.17 -5.89 -19.81
CA GLN A 652 1.36 -5.18 -19.31
C GLN A 652 2.36 -6.12 -18.63
N ILE A 653 1.92 -7.16 -17.91
CA ILE A 653 2.80 -8.19 -17.35
C ILE A 653 3.61 -8.88 -18.45
N PHE A 654 3.00 -9.18 -19.60
CA PHE A 654 3.71 -9.80 -20.71
C PHE A 654 4.83 -8.89 -21.26
N VAL A 655 4.56 -7.59 -21.43
CA VAL A 655 5.59 -6.63 -21.85
C VAL A 655 6.69 -6.48 -20.80
N LEU A 656 6.30 -6.42 -19.53
CA LEU A 656 7.20 -6.33 -18.40
C LEU A 656 8.14 -7.53 -18.30
N LEU A 657 7.66 -8.75 -18.56
CA LEU A 657 8.50 -9.96 -18.59
C LEU A 657 9.60 -9.88 -19.65
N ILE A 658 9.28 -9.36 -20.85
CA ILE A 658 10.26 -9.16 -21.92
C ILE A 658 11.29 -8.10 -21.50
N GLN A 659 10.84 -6.99 -20.91
CA GLN A 659 11.74 -5.94 -20.40
C GLN A 659 12.68 -6.46 -19.32
N ILE A 660 12.16 -7.24 -18.35
CA ILE A 660 12.95 -7.86 -17.28
C ILE A 660 13.99 -8.80 -17.88
N LEU A 661 13.60 -9.67 -18.83
CA LEU A 661 14.54 -10.59 -19.48
C LEU A 661 15.70 -9.84 -20.14
N LEU A 662 15.41 -8.77 -20.89
CA LEU A 662 16.46 -7.97 -21.55
C LEU A 662 17.35 -7.23 -20.55
N LEU A 663 16.78 -6.68 -19.48
CA LEU A 663 17.53 -6.03 -18.41
C LEU A 663 18.49 -7.03 -17.72
N MET A 664 18.03 -8.25 -17.47
CA MET A 664 18.84 -9.31 -16.86
C MET A 664 20.01 -9.70 -17.77
N VAL A 665 19.79 -9.84 -19.08
CA VAL A 665 20.86 -10.13 -20.06
C VAL A 665 21.92 -9.02 -20.06
N ILE A 666 21.50 -7.75 -20.01
CA ILE A 666 22.44 -6.62 -19.98
C ILE A 666 23.27 -6.64 -18.70
N ILE A 667 22.62 -6.79 -17.54
CA ILE A 667 23.30 -6.72 -16.24
C ILE A 667 24.25 -7.90 -16.03
N PHE A 668 23.78 -9.12 -16.27
CA PHE A 668 24.53 -10.34 -15.93
C PHE A 668 25.43 -10.82 -17.05
N SER A 669 25.01 -10.74 -18.32
CA SER A 669 25.79 -11.25 -19.44
C SER A 669 26.75 -10.21 -20.02
N ILE A 670 26.31 -8.95 -20.16
CA ILE A 670 27.12 -7.89 -20.80
C ILE A 670 28.03 -7.20 -19.78
N PHE A 671 27.45 -6.73 -18.66
CA PHE A 671 28.21 -6.01 -17.62
C PHE A 671 28.80 -6.91 -16.54
N GLN A 672 28.52 -8.22 -16.58
CA GLN A 672 29.10 -9.25 -15.69
C GLN A 672 28.99 -8.93 -14.19
N ILE A 673 27.88 -8.31 -13.76
CA ILE A 673 27.64 -8.06 -12.34
C ILE A 673 27.43 -9.40 -11.62
N ALA A 674 28.15 -9.63 -10.52
CA ALA A 674 28.11 -10.91 -9.83
C ALA A 674 26.73 -11.19 -9.21
N ASN A 675 26.13 -12.34 -9.55
CA ASN A 675 24.92 -12.85 -8.90
C ASN A 675 25.20 -14.20 -8.25
N HIS A 676 25.11 -14.26 -6.93
CA HIS A 676 25.27 -15.48 -6.14
C HIS A 676 23.93 -16.08 -5.69
N GLY A 677 22.80 -15.45 -6.04
CA GLY A 677 21.45 -15.87 -5.67
C GLY A 677 20.66 -16.50 -6.83
N SER A 678 19.43 -16.90 -6.53
CA SER A 678 18.55 -17.52 -7.52
C SER A 678 17.99 -16.49 -8.52
N ILE A 679 18.28 -16.66 -9.81
CA ILE A 679 17.71 -15.84 -10.90
C ILE A 679 16.17 -15.77 -10.87
N PRO A 680 15.42 -16.87 -10.61
CA PRO A 680 13.97 -16.81 -10.55
C PRO A 680 13.43 -15.84 -9.48
N LEU A 681 14.11 -15.73 -8.33
CA LEU A 681 13.71 -14.81 -7.27
C LEU A 681 13.83 -13.35 -7.74
N ILE A 682 14.88 -13.02 -8.48
CA ILE A 682 15.06 -11.67 -9.05
C ILE A 682 13.92 -11.35 -10.02
N VAL A 683 13.56 -12.30 -10.90
CA VAL A 683 12.43 -12.13 -11.83
C VAL A 683 11.11 -11.90 -11.09
N VAL A 684 10.84 -12.67 -10.03
CA VAL A 684 9.64 -12.51 -9.20
C VAL A 684 9.62 -11.13 -8.51
N LEU A 685 10.74 -10.71 -7.93
CA LEU A 685 10.83 -9.40 -7.26
C LEU A 685 10.62 -8.24 -8.23
N LEU A 686 11.22 -8.29 -9.42
CA LEU A 686 11.04 -7.26 -10.44
C LEU A 686 9.63 -7.25 -11.02
N LEU A 687 9.00 -8.43 -11.16
CA LEU A 687 7.61 -8.53 -11.59
C LEU A 687 6.67 -7.93 -10.53
N LEU A 688 6.88 -8.24 -9.25
CA LEU A 688 6.13 -7.64 -8.14
C LEU A 688 6.31 -6.12 -8.11
N GLN A 689 7.54 -5.64 -8.32
CA GLN A 689 7.81 -4.20 -8.41
C GLN A 689 7.09 -3.55 -9.59
N GLY A 690 7.08 -4.18 -10.75
CA GLY A 690 6.34 -3.69 -11.91
C GLY A 690 4.83 -3.67 -11.66
N VAL A 691 4.28 -4.67 -10.95
CA VAL A 691 2.88 -4.64 -10.50
C VAL A 691 2.60 -3.49 -9.54
N ALA A 692 3.49 -3.22 -8.59
CA ALA A 692 3.38 -2.05 -7.72
C ALA A 692 3.37 -0.75 -8.54
N GLY A 693 4.25 -0.64 -9.55
CA GLY A 693 4.26 0.47 -10.49
C GLY A 693 2.96 0.62 -11.28
N MET A 694 2.39 -0.48 -11.79
CA MET A 694 1.08 -0.44 -12.48
C MET A 694 -0.03 0.07 -11.57
N THR A 695 -0.08 -0.39 -10.31
CA THR A 695 -1.10 0.10 -9.35
C THR A 695 -0.93 1.57 -9.00
N TYR A 696 0.31 2.06 -8.89
CA TYR A 696 0.57 3.48 -8.69
C TYR A 696 0.24 4.31 -9.93
N GLY A 697 0.48 3.78 -11.14
CA GLY A 697 0.05 4.41 -12.39
C GLY A 697 -1.49 4.54 -12.50
N LEU A 698 -2.24 3.55 -12.03
CA LEU A 698 -3.70 3.64 -11.89
C LEU A 698 -4.12 4.71 -10.88
N LEU A 699 -3.41 4.84 -9.76
CA LEU A 699 -3.67 5.93 -8.81
C LEU A 699 -3.45 7.30 -9.46
N ILE A 700 -2.36 7.48 -10.22
CA ILE A 700 -2.08 8.72 -10.94
C ILE A 700 -3.20 9.02 -11.95
N SER A 701 -3.64 8.03 -12.72
CA SER A 701 -4.73 8.21 -13.68
C SER A 701 -6.07 8.56 -13.02
N CYS A 702 -6.22 8.28 -11.72
CA CYS A 702 -7.34 8.77 -10.93
C CYS A 702 -7.31 10.28 -10.73
N LEU A 703 -6.13 10.77 -10.36
CA LEU A 703 -5.90 12.13 -9.91
C LEU A 703 -5.75 13.12 -11.07
N THR A 704 -5.30 12.64 -12.24
CA THR A 704 -4.98 13.49 -13.38
C THR A 704 -6.05 13.43 -14.47
N PRO A 705 -6.55 14.59 -14.95
CA PRO A 705 -7.47 14.63 -16.08
C PRO A 705 -6.77 14.47 -17.43
N ASP A 706 -5.52 14.94 -17.55
CA ASP A 706 -4.77 15.06 -18.80
C ASP A 706 -3.49 14.23 -18.81
N GLU A 707 -3.05 13.82 -20.00
CA GLU A 707 -1.84 13.01 -20.21
C GLU A 707 -0.57 13.72 -19.76
N GLN A 708 -0.48 15.03 -20.00
CA GLN A 708 0.66 15.85 -19.59
C GLN A 708 0.76 15.93 -18.06
N SER A 709 -0.36 16.11 -17.37
CA SER A 709 -0.41 16.11 -15.91
C SER A 709 -0.02 14.74 -15.34
N ALA A 710 -0.49 13.65 -15.96
CA ALA A 710 -0.11 12.29 -15.57
C ALA A 710 1.40 12.06 -15.65
N LEU A 711 2.03 12.50 -16.75
CA LEU A 711 3.48 12.43 -16.94
C LEU A 711 4.23 13.28 -15.92
N MET A 712 3.78 14.51 -15.66
CA MET A 712 4.41 15.40 -14.67
C MET A 712 4.36 14.81 -13.27
N VAL A 713 3.23 14.21 -12.86
CA VAL A 713 3.11 13.54 -11.55
C VAL A 713 3.97 12.29 -11.50
N ALA A 714 3.99 11.48 -12.56
CA ALA A 714 4.82 10.27 -12.63
C ALA A 714 6.32 10.63 -12.48
N PHE A 715 6.84 11.54 -13.30
CA PHE A 715 8.25 11.97 -13.21
C PHE A 715 8.56 12.76 -11.94
N GLY A 716 7.64 13.62 -11.49
CA GLY A 716 7.78 14.38 -10.26
C GLY A 716 7.86 13.50 -9.02
N SER A 717 7.16 12.35 -9.02
CA SER A 717 7.24 11.36 -7.94
C SER A 717 8.46 10.44 -8.03
N PHE A 718 9.06 10.27 -9.21
CA PHE A 718 10.19 9.35 -9.41
C PHE A 718 11.41 9.72 -8.58
N PHE A 719 11.85 10.97 -8.65
CA PHE A 719 13.09 11.39 -7.99
C PHE A 719 13.01 11.30 -6.45
N PRO A 720 11.91 11.75 -5.80
CA PRO A 720 11.71 11.51 -4.37
C PRO A 720 11.69 10.01 -4.01
N ILE A 721 10.96 9.17 -4.75
CA ILE A 721 10.91 7.72 -4.47
C ILE A 721 12.30 7.09 -4.60
N LEU A 722 13.08 7.49 -5.61
CA LEU A 722 14.44 7.02 -5.82
C LEU A 722 15.38 7.45 -4.69
N LEU A 723 15.28 8.69 -4.19
CA LEU A 723 16.05 9.14 -3.03
C LEU A 723 15.68 8.36 -1.76
N LEU A 724 14.39 8.09 -1.53
CA LEU A 724 13.90 7.37 -0.35
C LEU A 724 14.16 5.85 -0.39
N SER A 725 14.51 5.31 -1.55
CA SER A 725 14.69 3.86 -1.76
C SER A 725 15.96 3.27 -1.14
N GLY A 726 16.92 4.11 -0.74
CA GLY A 726 18.22 3.65 -0.23
C GLY A 726 19.30 3.45 -1.30
N VAL A 727 18.99 3.73 -2.58
CA VAL A 727 19.90 3.49 -3.72
C VAL A 727 21.04 4.50 -3.80
N PHE A 728 20.75 5.78 -3.58
CA PHE A 728 21.77 6.85 -3.57
C PHE A 728 22.43 7.04 -2.22
N TRP A 729 21.66 6.87 -1.15
CA TRP A 729 22.12 7.07 0.21
C TRP A 729 21.52 6.02 1.11
N PRO A 730 22.29 5.41 2.03
CA PRO A 730 21.75 4.45 2.97
C PRO A 730 20.59 5.08 3.75
N ILE A 731 19.52 4.32 3.93
CA ILE A 731 18.30 4.77 4.60
C ILE A 731 18.62 5.14 6.06
N GLU A 732 19.63 4.51 6.65
CA GLU A 732 20.16 4.77 7.97
C GLU A 732 20.74 6.18 8.11
N GLY A 733 21.24 6.76 7.02
CA GLY A 733 21.78 8.11 6.98
C GLY A 733 20.73 9.19 6.68
N MET A 734 19.45 8.84 6.56
CA MET A 734 18.37 9.80 6.32
C MET A 734 17.92 10.47 7.63
N SER A 735 17.38 11.68 7.53
CA SER A 735 16.81 12.38 8.70
C SER A 735 15.64 11.58 9.29
N ILE A 736 15.52 11.60 10.63
CA ILE A 736 14.48 10.86 11.37
C ILE A 736 13.06 11.19 10.89
N TYR A 737 12.80 12.42 10.47
CA TYR A 737 11.50 12.87 9.96
C TYR A 737 11.14 12.19 8.62
N ILE A 738 12.14 11.89 7.80
CA ILE A 738 11.96 11.27 6.47
C ILE A 738 11.87 9.75 6.60
N ILE A 739 12.64 9.14 7.51
CA ILE A 739 12.59 7.70 7.79
C ILE A 739 11.20 7.27 8.28
N PHE A 740 10.54 8.11 9.10
CA PHE A 740 9.17 7.87 9.58
C PHE A 740 8.15 7.79 8.44
N ASP A 741 8.35 8.55 7.37
CA ASP A 741 7.43 8.66 6.24
C ASP A 741 7.72 7.61 5.14
N ALA A 742 9.01 7.37 4.83
CA ALA A 742 9.45 6.45 3.79
C ALA A 742 9.17 4.96 4.10
N THR A 743 9.04 4.60 5.37
CA THR A 743 8.87 3.19 5.80
C THR A 743 7.48 2.87 6.35
N GLY A 744 6.52 3.79 6.26
CA GLY A 744 5.09 3.52 6.44
C GLY A 744 4.74 2.67 7.67
N SER A 745 5.27 3.02 8.85
CA SER A 745 4.97 2.39 10.15
C SER A 745 5.25 0.87 10.30
N LYS A 746 5.90 0.51 11.41
CA LYS A 746 5.98 -0.85 12.00
C LYS A 746 6.77 -1.95 11.27
N LEU A 747 7.02 -1.89 9.96
CA LEU A 747 7.69 -3.00 9.26
C LEU A 747 9.21 -3.13 9.51
N ARG A 748 9.92 -2.02 9.85
CA ARG A 748 11.32 -2.11 10.29
C ARG A 748 11.49 -2.81 11.65
N ARG A 749 10.45 -2.92 12.49
CA ARG A 749 10.55 -3.71 13.74
C ARG A 749 10.49 -5.22 13.51
N ILE A 750 10.12 -5.69 12.32
CA ILE A 750 9.92 -7.13 12.06
C ILE A 750 11.13 -7.76 11.32
N PHE A 751 11.94 -6.98 10.59
CA PHE A 751 13.04 -7.54 9.80
C PHE A 751 14.44 -6.94 10.07
N VAL A 752 14.57 -5.94 10.95
CA VAL A 752 15.88 -5.43 11.43
C VAL A 752 16.24 -5.97 12.83
N THR A 753 15.46 -6.91 13.39
CA THR A 753 15.76 -7.52 14.69
C THR A 753 16.70 -8.73 14.64
N SER A 754 17.38 -9.01 13.51
CA SER A 754 18.36 -10.12 13.45
C SER A 754 19.81 -9.71 13.16
N GLY A 755 20.11 -8.42 13.03
CA GLY A 755 21.51 -7.99 12.90
C GLY A 755 21.63 -6.49 12.83
N ALA A 756 22.47 -5.93 13.70
CA ALA A 756 22.79 -4.51 13.84
C ALA A 756 21.81 -3.67 14.67
N ASP A 757 21.70 -4.00 15.96
CA ASP A 757 21.52 -3.00 17.01
C ASP A 757 22.25 -3.50 18.27
N LYS A 758 23.59 -3.52 18.20
CA LYS A 758 24.44 -3.98 19.32
C LYS A 758 24.75 -2.88 20.35
N ASP A 759 24.22 -1.66 20.18
CA ASP A 759 24.44 -0.54 21.11
C ASP A 759 23.15 0.17 21.53
N LYS A 760 22.01 -0.52 21.55
CA LYS A 760 20.86 -0.02 22.32
C LYS A 760 21.09 -0.27 23.80
N GLN A 761 21.68 0.72 24.48
CA GLN A 761 21.52 0.88 25.91
C GLN A 761 20.01 0.84 26.24
N VAL A 762 19.57 -0.22 26.93
CA VAL A 762 18.19 -0.37 27.45
C VAL A 762 18.00 0.63 28.59
N THR A 763 17.91 1.91 28.25
CA THR A 763 17.56 2.97 29.21
C THR A 763 16.06 3.17 29.14
N VAL A 764 15.33 2.49 30.03
CA VAL A 764 13.91 2.82 30.27
C VAL A 764 13.89 4.22 30.89
N PRO A 765 13.29 5.24 30.25
CA PRO A 765 13.25 6.58 30.80
C PRO A 765 12.56 6.54 32.16
N ASN A 766 13.28 6.91 33.23
CA ASN A 766 12.80 6.97 34.62
C ASN A 766 12.59 5.62 35.37
N CYS A 767 13.43 4.62 35.12
CA CYS A 767 13.51 3.40 35.94
C CYS A 767 14.14 3.64 37.34
N GLY A 768 13.93 2.72 38.27
CA GLY A 768 14.71 2.59 39.51
C GLY A 768 14.48 3.69 40.58
N VAL A 769 13.49 4.57 40.40
CA VAL A 769 13.18 5.66 41.34
C VAL A 769 12.13 5.21 42.37
N THR A 770 12.39 5.50 43.65
CA THR A 770 11.43 5.32 44.76
C THR A 770 11.55 6.48 45.76
N ASP A 771 10.42 6.99 46.25
CA ASP A 771 10.35 8.09 47.23
C ASP A 771 10.53 7.60 48.69
N ALA A 772 10.64 6.28 48.91
CA ALA A 772 10.66 5.68 50.24
C ALA A 772 12.04 5.73 50.96
N VAL A 773 13.06 6.37 50.38
CA VAL A 773 14.44 6.33 50.90
C VAL A 773 14.67 7.37 52.01
N LYS A 774 13.94 7.25 53.12
CA LYS A 774 14.29 7.89 54.42
C LYS A 774 13.86 7.02 55.60
N ARG A 775 14.57 5.94 55.87
CA ARG A 775 14.76 5.33 57.21
C ARG A 775 15.77 4.17 57.12
N ARG A 776 16.85 4.25 57.90
CA ARG A 776 17.89 3.19 58.03
C ARG A 776 17.64 2.44 59.33
N ILE A 777 17.38 1.12 59.35
CA ILE A 777 17.68 0.18 60.46
C ILE A 777 17.89 -1.26 59.87
N VAL A 778 18.67 -2.12 60.53
CA VAL A 778 19.41 -3.29 59.99
C VAL A 778 18.82 -4.66 60.39
N GLY A 779 18.67 -5.57 59.42
CA GLY A 779 18.50 -7.02 59.60
C GLY A 779 17.07 -7.54 59.40
N GLY A 780 16.80 -8.10 58.21
CA GLY A 780 15.55 -8.78 57.83
C GLY A 780 14.28 -8.04 58.24
N THR A 781 13.91 -6.99 57.52
CA THR A 781 12.81 -6.09 57.94
C THR A 781 11.66 -6.11 56.95
N ASP A 782 10.44 -5.87 57.44
CA ASP A 782 9.28 -5.65 56.57
C ASP A 782 9.53 -4.44 55.66
N ALA A 783 9.27 -4.60 54.37
CA ALA A 783 9.36 -3.52 53.41
C ALA A 783 8.27 -2.47 53.69
N SER A 784 8.65 -1.20 53.66
CA SER A 784 7.68 -0.10 53.68
C SER A 784 6.90 -0.06 52.36
N ASN A 785 5.66 0.44 52.40
CA ASN A 785 4.86 0.56 51.18
C ASN A 785 5.61 1.43 50.14
N GLY A 786 5.73 0.95 48.89
CA GLY A 786 6.47 1.63 47.83
C GLY A 786 8.01 1.56 47.90
N GLN A 787 8.59 0.78 48.83
CA GLN A 787 10.05 0.64 48.93
C GLN A 787 10.66 -0.18 47.77
N PHE A 788 9.96 -1.21 47.31
CA PHE A 788 10.35 -2.04 46.18
C PHE A 788 9.19 -2.13 45.15
N PRO A 789 8.88 -1.03 44.44
CA PRO A 789 7.71 -0.95 43.56
C PRO A 789 7.81 -1.84 42.31
N TRP A 790 8.98 -2.43 42.07
CA TRP A 790 9.26 -3.40 41.00
C TRP A 790 9.12 -4.86 41.44
N ALA A 791 9.02 -5.16 42.74
CA ALA A 791 8.86 -6.54 43.22
C ALA A 791 7.44 -7.04 42.95
N VAL A 792 7.32 -8.26 42.42
CA VAL A 792 6.03 -8.90 42.14
C VAL A 792 5.98 -10.33 42.66
N LEU A 793 4.77 -10.76 43.00
CA LEU A 793 4.48 -12.12 43.41
C LEU A 793 3.88 -12.91 42.25
N ILE A 794 4.46 -14.06 41.92
CA ILE A 794 3.99 -14.96 40.88
C ILE A 794 3.18 -16.06 41.54
N GLU A 795 1.92 -16.19 41.12
CA GLU A 795 0.95 -17.11 41.68
C GLU A 795 0.52 -18.14 40.64
N THR A 796 0.34 -19.38 41.08
CA THR A 796 -0.33 -20.43 40.31
C THR A 796 -1.66 -20.75 40.97
N LYS A 797 -2.78 -20.53 40.25
CA LYS A 797 -4.14 -20.75 40.78
C LYS A 797 -4.37 -20.04 42.14
N GLY A 798 -3.79 -18.85 42.33
CA GLY A 798 -3.87 -18.07 43.57
C GLY A 798 -2.93 -18.51 44.70
N ILE A 799 -2.06 -19.51 44.47
CA ILE A 799 -1.06 -19.95 45.43
C ILE A 799 0.29 -19.29 45.07
N PRO A 800 0.93 -18.54 45.99
CA PRO A 800 2.27 -18.00 45.81
C PRO A 800 3.28 -19.08 45.45
N TYR A 801 4.06 -18.85 44.40
CA TYR A 801 4.94 -19.85 43.82
C TYR A 801 6.38 -19.36 43.68
N CYS A 802 6.58 -18.21 43.03
CA CYS A 802 7.88 -17.55 42.89
C CYS A 802 7.73 -16.03 42.99
N ALA A 803 8.85 -15.32 43.04
CA ALA A 803 8.91 -13.88 42.94
C ALA A 803 9.37 -13.45 41.53
N GLY A 804 9.18 -12.17 41.21
CA GLY A 804 9.63 -11.57 39.96
C GLY A 804 9.96 -10.10 40.13
N THR A 805 10.56 -9.52 39.09
CA THR A 805 10.90 -8.10 39.04
C THR A 805 10.38 -7.45 37.77
N ILE A 806 9.69 -6.31 37.89
CA ILE A 806 9.17 -5.53 36.78
C ILE A 806 10.33 -4.80 36.07
N LEU A 807 10.47 -5.06 34.77
CA LEU A 807 11.39 -4.33 33.90
C LEU A 807 10.69 -3.14 33.21
N ASN A 808 9.46 -3.36 32.71
CA ASN A 808 8.64 -2.33 32.08
C ASN A 808 7.14 -2.66 32.19
N GLU A 809 6.28 -1.93 31.46
CA GLU A 809 4.82 -2.10 31.47
C GLU A 809 4.31 -3.50 31.11
N ARG A 810 5.13 -4.36 30.50
CA ARG A 810 4.69 -5.70 30.06
C ARG A 810 5.60 -6.84 30.47
N TRP A 811 6.84 -6.56 30.82
CA TRP A 811 7.87 -7.57 31.00
C TRP A 811 8.35 -7.66 32.45
N ILE A 812 8.40 -8.90 32.94
CA ILE A 812 8.90 -9.27 34.26
C ILE A 812 10.01 -10.28 34.11
N ILE A 813 11.09 -10.12 34.87
CA ILE A 813 12.20 -11.06 34.98
C ILE A 813 12.06 -11.91 36.24
N THR A 814 12.41 -13.18 36.15
CA THR A 814 12.28 -14.18 37.23
C THR A 814 13.24 -15.36 36.98
N ALA A 815 13.26 -16.35 37.85
CA ALA A 815 14.10 -17.53 37.72
C ALA A 815 13.49 -18.57 36.77
N ALA A 816 14.33 -19.26 35.98
CA ALA A 816 13.89 -20.28 35.04
C ALA A 816 13.42 -21.56 35.72
N HIS A 817 14.01 -21.93 36.86
CA HIS A 817 13.66 -23.14 37.60
C HIS A 817 12.20 -23.16 38.06
N CYS A 818 11.60 -21.98 38.24
CA CYS A 818 10.16 -21.83 38.49
C CYS A 818 9.30 -22.41 37.35
N PHE A 819 9.78 -22.48 36.10
CA PHE A 819 8.94 -22.82 34.95
C PHE A 819 9.38 -24.11 34.21
N LYS A 820 10.33 -24.88 34.76
CA LYS A 820 10.89 -26.10 34.13
C LYS A 820 9.80 -27.10 33.70
N GLU A 821 8.86 -27.39 34.59
CA GLU A 821 7.78 -28.37 34.36
C GLU A 821 6.56 -27.77 33.66
N ARG A 822 6.54 -26.44 33.44
CA ARG A 822 5.33 -25.71 33.05
C ARG A 822 5.60 -24.68 31.96
N LYS A 823 5.61 -25.16 30.71
CA LYS A 823 5.84 -24.32 29.52
C LYS A 823 4.61 -23.52 29.07
N THR A 824 3.43 -23.78 29.63
CA THR A 824 2.17 -23.08 29.28
C THR A 824 1.76 -22.06 30.34
N PRO A 825 1.29 -20.86 29.95
CA PRO A 825 0.94 -19.78 30.88
C PRO A 825 -0.40 -19.98 31.61
N THR A 826 -1.05 -21.14 31.48
CA THR A 826 -2.42 -21.38 31.96
C THR A 826 -2.51 -21.36 33.48
N GLY A 827 -3.29 -20.41 34.03
CA GLY A 827 -3.49 -20.26 35.47
C GLY A 827 -2.32 -19.60 36.21
N LEU A 828 -1.38 -18.97 35.49
CA LEU A 828 -0.34 -18.12 36.05
C LEU A 828 -0.79 -16.67 36.10
N THR A 829 -0.66 -16.07 37.28
CA THR A 829 -0.98 -14.66 37.54
C THR A 829 0.17 -13.98 38.25
N ILE A 830 0.31 -12.68 38.02
CA ILE A 830 1.30 -11.82 38.67
C ILE A 830 0.53 -10.81 39.51
N ARG A 831 0.90 -10.67 40.78
CA ARG A 831 0.39 -9.66 41.69
C ARG A 831 1.43 -8.57 41.88
N ALA A 832 1.04 -7.32 41.63
CA ALA A 832 1.90 -6.14 41.74
C ALA A 832 1.21 -5.02 42.54
N GLY A 833 2.00 -4.14 43.14
CA GLY A 833 1.50 -2.91 43.78
C GLY A 833 1.07 -3.03 45.24
N SER A 834 1.38 -4.13 45.93
CA SER A 834 1.22 -4.22 47.39
C SER A 834 2.38 -4.99 48.03
N ILE A 835 2.69 -4.66 49.28
CA ILE A 835 3.61 -5.41 50.13
C ILE A 835 2.94 -6.67 50.71
N ARG A 836 1.61 -6.75 50.76
CA ARG A 836 0.89 -7.91 51.30
C ARG A 836 0.56 -8.90 50.19
N SER A 837 0.80 -10.19 50.45
CA SER A 837 0.64 -11.26 49.45
C SER A 837 -0.80 -11.46 48.96
N ASN A 838 -1.80 -10.90 49.64
CA ASN A 838 -3.23 -11.00 49.32
C ASN A 838 -3.84 -9.71 48.74
N GLU A 839 -3.09 -8.61 48.66
CA GLU A 839 -3.55 -7.30 48.19
C GLU A 839 -2.87 -6.91 46.87
N GLY A 840 -3.31 -5.84 46.21
CA GLY A 840 -2.73 -5.36 44.95
C GLY A 840 -3.34 -5.94 43.67
N SER A 841 -2.86 -5.43 42.54
CA SER A 841 -3.42 -5.66 41.21
C SER A 841 -2.89 -6.96 40.60
N VAL A 842 -3.80 -7.76 40.03
CA VAL A 842 -3.48 -9.09 39.46
C VAL A 842 -3.51 -9.07 37.93
N TYR A 843 -2.44 -9.54 37.30
CA TYR A 843 -2.21 -9.55 35.86
C TYR A 843 -2.01 -10.98 35.35
N LYS A 844 -2.71 -11.36 34.27
CA LYS A 844 -2.54 -12.69 33.64
C LYS A 844 -1.26 -12.73 32.79
N VAL A 845 -0.54 -13.85 32.83
CA VAL A 845 0.61 -14.11 31.95
C VAL A 845 0.14 -14.58 30.57
N SER A 846 0.74 -14.04 29.52
CA SER A 846 0.47 -14.40 28.11
C SER A 846 1.58 -15.24 27.48
N LYS A 847 2.83 -15.04 27.90
CA LYS A 847 4.01 -15.73 27.36
C LYS A 847 5.06 -15.94 28.46
N ILE A 848 5.71 -17.09 28.44
CA ILE A 848 6.88 -17.43 29.25
C ILE A 848 8.05 -17.65 28.28
N VAL A 849 9.20 -17.05 28.57
CA VAL A 849 10.45 -17.23 27.83
C VAL A 849 11.51 -17.70 28.82
N ILE A 850 12.00 -18.93 28.66
CA ILE A 850 13.07 -19.50 29.48
C ILE A 850 14.37 -19.41 28.68
N HIS A 851 15.47 -19.01 29.31
CA HIS A 851 16.78 -18.95 28.67
C HIS A 851 17.20 -20.30 28.07
N GLU A 852 17.67 -20.32 26.82
CA GLU A 852 17.88 -21.55 26.04
C GLU A 852 18.95 -22.46 26.64
N LYS A 853 19.95 -21.87 27.28
CA LYS A 853 21.03 -22.59 27.99
C LYS A 853 20.67 -23.06 29.40
N TYR A 854 19.45 -22.84 29.88
CA TYR A 854 19.07 -23.29 31.22
C TYR A 854 18.99 -24.83 31.28
N ASN A 855 19.88 -25.45 32.06
CA ASN A 855 19.89 -26.89 32.30
C ASN A 855 20.05 -27.20 33.80
N TRP A 856 19.03 -27.84 34.37
CA TRP A 856 19.03 -28.25 35.78
C TRP A 856 20.04 -29.37 36.09
N ASP A 857 20.39 -30.19 35.09
CA ASP A 857 21.18 -31.41 35.28
C ASP A 857 22.70 -31.20 35.11
N GLY A 858 23.15 -29.93 35.03
CA GLY A 858 24.57 -29.57 35.06
C GLY A 858 25.09 -28.94 33.75
N MET A 859 26.11 -28.10 33.95
CA MET A 859 26.86 -27.31 32.98
C MET A 859 26.17 -26.03 32.47
N GLU A 860 26.53 -24.90 33.08
CA GLU A 860 26.11 -23.52 32.78
C GLU A 860 24.62 -23.22 33.11
N ASN A 861 24.34 -22.96 34.39
CA ASN A 861 22.98 -22.76 34.90
C ASN A 861 22.50 -21.31 34.65
N SER A 862 22.13 -20.98 33.41
CA SER A 862 21.48 -19.70 33.05
C SER A 862 20.05 -19.64 33.59
N ASP A 863 19.90 -19.64 34.91
CA ASP A 863 18.62 -19.67 35.62
C ASP A 863 17.89 -18.32 35.52
N LEU A 864 17.34 -18.04 34.34
CA LEU A 864 16.69 -16.78 33.98
C LEU A 864 15.48 -17.01 33.06
N ALA A 865 14.37 -16.35 33.36
CA ALA A 865 13.17 -16.35 32.54
C ALA A 865 12.51 -14.97 32.48
N LEU A 866 11.78 -14.72 31.38
CA LEU A 866 10.97 -13.53 31.17
C LEU A 866 9.49 -13.91 31.04
N LEU A 867 8.62 -13.13 31.70
CA LEU A 867 7.18 -13.26 31.65
C LEU A 867 6.57 -12.02 30.99
N LYS A 868 5.66 -12.24 30.03
CA LYS A 868 4.90 -11.17 29.38
C LYS A 868 3.48 -11.13 29.89
N THR A 869 3.03 -10.01 30.45
CA THR A 869 1.63 -9.83 30.85
C THR A 869 0.69 -9.67 29.65
N ALA A 870 -0.54 -10.19 29.77
CA ALA A 870 -1.57 -10.06 28.74
C ALA A 870 -2.03 -8.61 28.54
N HIS A 871 -2.11 -7.85 29.64
CA HIS A 871 -2.45 -6.43 29.66
C HIS A 871 -1.29 -5.63 30.29
N PRO A 872 -1.02 -4.38 29.84
CA PRO A 872 -0.02 -3.52 30.45
C PRO A 872 -0.27 -3.34 31.96
N ILE A 873 0.81 -3.42 32.74
CA ILE A 873 0.85 -3.08 34.15
C ILE A 873 0.69 -1.57 34.27
N ARG A 874 -0.27 -1.12 35.07
CA ARG A 874 -0.50 0.31 35.31
C ARG A 874 0.65 0.87 36.16
N MET A 875 1.52 1.65 35.54
CA MET A 875 2.61 2.36 36.21
C MET A 875 2.07 3.69 36.74
N GLU A 876 1.66 3.74 38.01
CA GLU A 876 1.17 4.98 38.63
C GLU A 876 2.27 5.64 39.47
N ARG A 877 2.48 6.94 39.24
CA ARG A 877 3.63 7.68 39.79
C ARG A 877 3.35 8.65 40.92
N LYS A 878 2.10 8.79 41.38
CA LYS A 878 1.76 9.78 42.43
C LYS A 878 0.36 9.57 43.02
N GLY A 879 0.27 9.45 44.35
CA GLY A 879 -0.94 9.80 45.11
C GLY A 879 -2.03 8.74 45.28
N THR A 880 -1.87 7.53 44.74
CA THR A 880 -2.77 6.37 44.92
C THR A 880 -2.02 5.23 45.63
N THR A 881 -2.77 4.30 46.25
CA THR A 881 -2.25 3.31 47.21
C THR A 881 -1.32 2.24 46.62
N ASP A 882 -1.27 2.09 45.30
CA ASP A 882 -0.56 1.02 44.59
C ASP A 882 0.65 1.58 43.82
N MET A 883 1.80 1.72 44.50
CA MET A 883 3.04 2.23 43.87
C MET A 883 3.72 1.14 43.05
N VAL A 884 3.61 1.20 41.71
CA VAL A 884 4.24 0.24 40.78
C VAL A 884 5.18 0.97 39.82
N ASN A 885 6.43 0.50 39.71
CA ASN A 885 7.45 1.07 38.82
C ASN A 885 8.46 0.01 38.38
N GLY A 886 9.16 0.22 37.26
CA GLY A 886 10.21 -0.68 36.77
C GLY A 886 11.59 -0.41 37.38
N VAL A 887 12.41 -1.45 37.53
CA VAL A 887 13.81 -1.35 37.96
C VAL A 887 14.74 -1.02 36.78
N CYS A 888 15.89 -0.40 37.02
CA CYS A 888 16.88 -0.18 35.96
C CYS A 888 17.70 -1.45 35.68
N LEU A 889 18.00 -1.70 34.41
CA LEU A 889 18.98 -2.71 33.99
C LEU A 889 20.39 -2.10 33.93
N PRO A 890 21.44 -2.88 34.21
CA PRO A 890 22.82 -2.45 34.03
C PRO A 890 23.13 -2.30 32.52
N PRO A 891 23.78 -1.21 32.08
CA PRO A 891 24.04 -0.95 30.66
C PRO A 891 25.14 -1.85 30.06
N THR A 892 26.22 -2.17 30.80
CA THR A 892 27.27 -3.14 30.40
C THR A 892 28.04 -3.67 31.63
N LEU A 893 28.84 -4.74 31.45
CA LEU A 893 29.78 -5.28 32.46
C LEU A 893 30.81 -4.24 32.98
N LYS A 894 31.11 -3.17 32.21
CA LYS A 894 32.09 -2.14 32.59
C LYS A 894 31.51 -1.00 33.43
N GLU A 895 30.19 -0.83 33.38
CA GLU A 895 29.46 0.26 34.05
C GLU A 895 28.60 -0.28 35.23
N GLU A 896 28.77 -1.55 35.61
CA GLU A 896 28.12 -2.12 36.78
C GLU A 896 28.62 -1.41 38.06
N PRO A 897 27.72 -0.94 38.94
CA PRO A 897 28.11 -0.30 40.19
C PRO A 897 29.02 -1.22 41.02
N GLN A 898 30.22 -0.77 41.39
CA GLN A 898 31.15 -1.54 42.23
C GLN A 898 30.76 -1.47 43.71
N GLY A 899 29.52 -1.86 44.03
CA GLY A 899 29.08 -1.94 45.42
C GLY A 899 29.51 -3.23 46.07
N THR A 900 29.85 -3.13 47.35
CA THR A 900 30.13 -4.30 48.19
C THR A 900 28.86 -4.95 48.74
N ASN A 901 27.67 -4.35 48.58
CA ASN A 901 26.44 -4.85 49.21
C ASN A 901 25.22 -4.72 48.27
N ILE A 902 24.32 -5.71 48.34
CA ILE A 902 23.05 -5.78 47.59
C ILE A 902 21.86 -5.82 48.54
N LEU A 903 20.69 -5.38 48.06
CA LEU A 903 19.41 -5.53 48.74
C LEU A 903 18.56 -6.56 48.00
N VAL A 904 18.09 -7.57 48.71
CA VAL A 904 17.25 -8.64 48.18
C VAL A 904 15.87 -8.55 48.82
N ALA A 905 14.80 -8.65 48.03
CA ALA A 905 13.43 -8.58 48.53
C ALA A 905 12.55 -9.72 47.99
N GLY A 906 11.64 -10.23 48.82
CA GLY A 906 10.70 -11.29 48.44
C GLY A 906 9.72 -11.71 49.55
N TRP A 907 8.85 -12.67 49.22
CA TRP A 907 7.78 -13.21 50.09
C TRP A 907 8.06 -14.66 50.52
N GLY A 908 9.31 -15.11 50.38
CA GLY A 908 9.75 -16.44 50.75
C GLY A 908 9.64 -16.71 52.26
N ARG A 909 10.04 -17.92 52.63
CA ARG A 909 10.02 -18.36 54.03
C ARG A 909 11.02 -17.56 54.85
N THR A 910 10.66 -17.24 56.09
CA THR A 910 11.56 -16.59 57.05
C THR A 910 12.53 -17.54 57.76
N GLY A 911 12.36 -18.85 57.53
CA GLY A 911 13.25 -19.92 57.99
C GLY A 911 12.95 -21.23 57.25
N GLU A 912 13.87 -22.20 57.33
CA GLU A 912 13.85 -23.42 56.51
C GLU A 912 12.54 -24.25 56.64
N LYS A 913 11.95 -24.25 57.84
CA LYS A 913 10.68 -24.95 58.16
C LYS A 913 9.47 -24.02 58.35
N GLU A 914 9.62 -22.72 58.10
CA GLU A 914 8.56 -21.74 58.32
C GLU A 914 7.67 -21.55 57.09
N SER A 915 6.51 -20.90 57.26
CA SER A 915 5.63 -20.57 56.14
C SER A 915 6.14 -19.33 55.37
N PRO A 916 5.83 -19.19 54.08
CA PRO A 916 6.13 -17.97 53.33
C PRO A 916 5.55 -16.73 54.01
N SER A 917 6.27 -15.62 53.96
CA SER A 917 5.86 -14.37 54.60
C SER A 917 4.62 -13.78 53.90
N ARG A 918 3.63 -13.34 54.69
CA ARG A 918 2.46 -12.61 54.17
C ARG A 918 2.77 -11.16 53.79
N SER A 919 3.90 -10.62 54.26
CA SER A 919 4.43 -9.29 53.92
C SER A 919 5.74 -9.42 53.16
N LEU A 920 5.99 -8.49 52.23
CA LEU A 920 7.26 -8.36 51.52
C LEU A 920 8.35 -8.04 52.53
N LYS A 921 9.39 -8.88 52.59
CA LYS A 921 10.56 -8.65 53.43
C LYS A 921 11.76 -8.35 52.55
N TYR A 922 12.74 -7.66 53.13
CA TYR A 922 14.01 -7.44 52.45
C TYR A 922 15.19 -7.61 53.40
N VAL A 923 16.34 -7.92 52.81
CA VAL A 923 17.59 -8.14 53.51
C VAL A 923 18.75 -7.48 52.76
N LYS A 924 19.77 -7.06 53.51
CA LYS A 924 21.02 -6.52 52.96
C LYS A 924 22.10 -7.58 53.09
N LEU A 925 22.74 -7.92 51.97
CA LEU A 925 23.78 -8.93 51.87
C LEU A 925 25.06 -8.33 51.28
N ASP A 926 26.20 -8.87 51.65
CA ASP A 926 27.50 -8.45 51.13
C ASP A 926 27.90 -9.35 49.96
N VAL A 927 28.36 -8.75 48.86
CA VAL A 927 28.77 -9.47 47.65
C VAL A 927 30.08 -10.21 47.94
N VAL A 928 30.09 -11.51 47.65
CA VAL A 928 31.25 -12.38 47.84
C VAL A 928 31.97 -12.54 46.50
N ASP A 929 33.30 -12.46 46.55
CA ASP A 929 34.15 -12.73 45.39
C ASP A 929 33.87 -14.12 44.81
N ILE A 930 33.66 -14.18 43.49
CA ILE A 930 33.22 -15.40 42.79
C ILE A 930 34.20 -16.57 42.97
N THR A 931 35.50 -16.28 43.10
CA THR A 931 36.55 -17.28 43.30
C THR A 931 36.46 -17.90 44.70
N LYS A 932 36.19 -17.07 45.72
CA LYS A 932 35.93 -17.53 47.10
C LYS A 932 34.62 -18.32 47.19
N CYS A 933 33.57 -17.85 46.52
CA CYS A 933 32.30 -18.55 46.44
C CYS A 933 32.46 -19.94 45.79
N ALA A 934 33.16 -20.02 44.66
CA ALA A 934 33.42 -21.27 43.96
C ALA A 934 34.20 -22.28 44.83
N GLN A 935 35.17 -21.82 45.64
CA GLN A 935 35.92 -22.67 46.57
C GLN A 935 35.04 -23.25 47.68
N GLN A 936 34.13 -22.46 48.25
CA GLN A 936 33.22 -22.92 49.31
C GLN A 936 32.23 -23.98 48.80
N PHE A 937 31.69 -23.81 47.60
CA PHE A 937 30.79 -24.79 46.97
C PHE A 937 31.52 -26.06 46.50
N ALA A 938 32.78 -25.96 46.10
CA ALA A 938 33.59 -27.12 45.70
C ALA A 938 33.90 -28.05 46.89
N PHE A 939 34.05 -27.52 48.10
CA PHE A 939 34.41 -28.28 49.30
C PHE A 939 33.25 -29.11 49.89
N GLN A 940 31.99 -28.71 49.67
CA GLN A 940 30.83 -29.33 50.31
C GLN A 940 30.10 -30.38 49.47
N MET A 941 30.28 -30.35 48.15
CA MET A 941 29.58 -31.24 47.20
C MET A 941 30.44 -32.44 46.79
N GLU A 942 31.27 -32.98 47.70
CA GLU A 942 32.12 -34.17 47.48
C GLU A 942 31.34 -35.47 47.20
N GLY A 943 30.00 -35.44 47.24
CA GLY A 943 29.13 -36.59 46.92
C GLY A 943 28.44 -36.56 45.55
N PHE A 944 28.67 -35.54 44.72
CA PHE A 944 28.09 -35.44 43.36
C PHE A 944 29.16 -35.72 42.30
N PRO A 945 28.90 -36.54 41.25
CA PRO A 945 29.93 -37.06 40.35
C PRO A 945 30.80 -36.01 39.61
N ASP A 946 30.33 -34.77 39.51
CA ASP A 946 31.01 -33.70 38.74
C ASP A 946 31.27 -32.39 39.50
N GLY A 947 30.84 -32.29 40.77
CA GLY A 947 30.93 -31.05 41.58
C GLY A 947 30.11 -29.87 41.04
N TYR A 948 29.49 -29.08 41.91
CA TYR A 948 28.75 -27.89 41.45
C TYR A 948 29.70 -26.73 41.17
N LYS A 949 29.78 -26.29 39.90
CA LYS A 949 30.65 -25.18 39.48
C LYS A 949 29.88 -23.86 39.47
N ILE A 950 30.42 -22.86 40.17
CA ILE A 950 29.92 -21.47 40.11
C ILE A 950 30.49 -20.79 38.85
N TYR A 951 29.61 -20.23 38.03
CA TYR A 951 29.97 -19.62 36.74
C TYR A 951 30.08 -18.09 36.84
N ARG A 952 30.76 -17.47 35.87
CA ARG A 952 30.83 -15.99 35.75
C ARG A 952 29.48 -15.32 35.47
N SER A 953 28.49 -16.09 35.02
CA SER A 953 27.10 -15.68 34.85
C SER A 953 26.33 -15.63 36.18
N GLN A 954 26.97 -15.95 37.30
CA GLN A 954 26.39 -15.96 38.64
C GLN A 954 27.07 -14.94 39.55
N LEU A 955 26.35 -14.52 40.59
CA LEU A 955 26.75 -13.59 41.64
C LEU A 955 26.49 -14.26 42.98
N CYS A 956 27.44 -14.19 43.92
CA CYS A 956 27.27 -14.72 45.27
C CYS A 956 27.16 -13.59 46.29
N ALA A 957 26.29 -13.75 47.29
CA ALA A 957 26.21 -12.81 48.41
C ALA A 957 25.99 -13.54 49.73
N TYR A 958 26.61 -13.03 50.80
CA TYR A 958 26.57 -13.63 52.12
C TYR A 958 26.57 -12.57 53.22
N THR A 959 25.78 -12.80 54.25
CA THR A 959 25.89 -12.10 55.53
C THR A 959 25.41 -13.05 56.62
N ALA A 960 26.12 -13.12 57.74
CA ALA A 960 25.80 -14.05 58.81
C ALA A 960 24.32 -13.94 59.26
N GLY A 961 23.61 -15.08 59.23
CA GLY A 961 22.21 -15.20 59.64
C GLY A 961 21.18 -14.55 58.71
N LYS A 962 21.55 -14.24 57.45
CA LYS A 962 20.70 -13.53 56.49
C LYS A 962 20.85 -14.12 55.09
N ASP A 963 19.73 -14.45 54.46
CA ASP A 963 19.71 -14.99 53.09
C ASP A 963 18.32 -14.86 52.44
N ALA A 964 18.24 -15.11 51.13
CA ALA A 964 16.98 -15.41 50.46
C ALA A 964 16.58 -16.88 50.70
N CYS A 965 15.30 -17.21 50.69
CA CYS A 965 14.82 -18.56 50.99
C CYS A 965 13.76 -19.05 49.98
N LEU A 966 13.25 -20.25 50.20
CA LEU A 966 12.21 -20.86 49.36
C LEU A 966 11.00 -19.90 49.20
N GLY A 967 10.68 -19.58 47.95
CA GLY A 967 9.63 -18.62 47.57
C GLY A 967 10.16 -17.24 47.18
N ASP A 968 11.42 -16.92 47.45
CA ASP A 968 12.08 -15.71 46.96
C ASP A 968 12.68 -15.87 45.56
N SER A 969 12.70 -17.10 45.02
CA SER A 969 13.20 -17.42 43.68
C SER A 969 12.64 -16.48 42.61
N GLY A 970 13.51 -15.87 41.83
CA GLY A 970 13.14 -14.87 40.82
C GLY A 970 12.99 -13.44 41.35
N GLY A 971 13.12 -13.21 42.65
CA GLY A 971 13.04 -11.90 43.28
C GLY A 971 14.21 -10.98 42.94
N PRO A 972 14.03 -9.65 43.13
CA PRO A 972 15.04 -8.65 42.81
C PRO A 972 16.21 -8.65 43.80
N ALA A 973 17.45 -8.70 43.27
CA ALA A 973 18.65 -8.27 43.98
C ALA A 973 19.17 -6.96 43.35
N ILE A 974 19.10 -5.86 44.11
CA ILE A 974 19.36 -4.51 43.60
C ILE A 974 20.54 -3.85 44.30
N GLN A 975 21.12 -2.87 43.61
CA GLN A 975 22.04 -1.91 44.18
C GLN A 975 21.61 -0.49 43.82
N TYR A 976 21.74 0.45 44.76
CA TYR A 976 21.50 1.86 44.47
C TYR A 976 22.77 2.52 43.92
N HIS A 977 22.63 3.18 42.77
CA HIS A 977 23.66 4.04 42.16
C HIS A 977 22.99 5.36 41.77
N GLU A 978 23.55 6.50 42.21
CA GLU A 978 23.00 7.85 41.92
C GLU A 978 21.48 7.98 42.18
N ASN A 979 20.99 7.47 43.32
CA ASN A 979 19.57 7.42 43.70
C ASN A 979 18.64 6.61 42.78
N LYS A 980 19.18 5.75 41.92
CA LYS A 980 18.42 4.77 41.13
C LYS A 980 18.75 3.34 41.55
N ALA A 981 17.73 2.51 41.68
CA ALA A 981 17.87 1.07 41.88
C ALA A 981 18.21 0.37 40.55
N ILE A 982 19.35 -0.29 40.51
CA ILE A 982 19.84 -1.11 39.41
C ILE A 982 19.73 -2.57 39.81
N LEU A 983 19.13 -3.40 38.95
CA LEU A 983 19.00 -4.84 39.15
C LEU A 983 20.33 -5.53 38.80
N VAL A 984 21.05 -5.99 39.82
CA VAL A 984 22.35 -6.66 39.66
C VAL A 984 22.22 -8.18 39.65
N GLY A 985 21.17 -8.72 40.30
CA GLY A 985 20.93 -10.15 40.36
C GLY A 985 19.46 -10.55 40.43
N VAL A 986 19.18 -11.81 40.09
CA VAL A 986 17.89 -12.48 40.29
C VAL A 986 18.11 -13.68 41.21
N VAL A 987 17.30 -13.83 42.26
CA VAL A 987 17.43 -14.93 43.23
C VAL A 987 17.33 -16.29 42.52
N SER A 988 18.35 -17.15 42.67
CA SER A 988 18.44 -18.44 41.98
C SER A 988 18.41 -19.62 42.95
N PHE A 989 19.51 -19.95 43.65
CA PHE A 989 19.57 -21.09 44.57
C PHE A 989 20.56 -20.85 45.73
N GLY A 990 20.52 -21.70 46.77
CA GLY A 990 21.40 -21.66 47.94
C GLY A 990 21.40 -22.99 48.70
N ILE A 991 22.34 -23.18 49.63
CA ILE A 991 22.42 -24.38 50.50
C ILE A 991 21.70 -24.05 51.81
N GLY A 992 20.46 -24.50 51.96
CA GLY A 992 19.60 -24.09 53.08
C GLY A 992 19.26 -22.60 53.03
N CYS A 993 18.65 -22.07 54.08
CA CYS A 993 18.35 -20.65 54.20
C CYS A 993 19.09 -20.07 55.40
N ALA A 994 19.87 -19.00 55.19
CA ALA A 994 20.66 -18.33 56.25
C ALA A 994 21.68 -19.26 56.95
N THR A 995 22.25 -20.19 56.19
CA THR A 995 23.39 -21.03 56.62
C THR A 995 24.69 -20.22 56.55
N GLU A 996 25.84 -20.84 56.85
CA GLU A 996 27.16 -20.18 56.72
C GLU A 996 27.64 -20.03 55.26
N TYR A 997 26.81 -20.41 54.29
CA TYR A 997 27.15 -20.43 52.87
C TYR A 997 26.52 -19.25 52.11
N PRO A 998 27.18 -18.74 51.06
CA PRO A 998 26.63 -17.68 50.23
C PRO A 998 25.42 -18.17 49.41
N GLY A 999 24.39 -17.32 49.33
CA GLY A 999 23.30 -17.46 48.37
C GLY A 999 23.77 -17.09 46.95
N VAL A 1000 23.21 -17.76 45.94
CA VAL A 1000 23.59 -17.61 44.54
C VAL A 1000 22.47 -16.93 43.73
N TYR A 1001 22.87 -15.95 42.94
CA TYR A 1001 22.00 -15.10 42.13
C TYR A 1001 22.44 -15.16 40.67
N THR A 1002 21.50 -15.10 39.74
CA THR A 1002 21.80 -14.98 38.31
C THR A 1002 22.24 -13.54 38.02
N LYS A 1003 23.45 -13.36 37.47
CA LYS A 1003 24.06 -12.04 37.26
C LYS A 1003 23.42 -11.34 36.05
N VAL A 1004 22.65 -10.27 36.29
CA VAL A 1004 21.84 -9.63 35.23
C VAL A 1004 22.70 -8.97 34.15
N SER A 1005 23.85 -8.38 34.50
CA SER A 1005 24.78 -7.76 33.54
C SER A 1005 25.35 -8.74 32.51
N HIS A 1006 25.30 -10.04 32.79
CA HIS A 1006 25.71 -11.08 31.84
C HIS A 1006 24.63 -11.39 30.78
N PHE A 1007 23.37 -11.07 31.07
CA PHE A 1007 22.22 -11.43 30.24
C PHE A 1007 21.50 -10.21 29.65
N THR A 1008 22.07 -9.01 29.74
CA THR A 1008 21.45 -7.76 29.23
C THR A 1008 21.07 -7.85 27.76
N ASP A 1009 21.95 -8.41 26.94
CA ASP A 1009 21.73 -8.57 25.49
C ASP A 1009 20.59 -9.57 25.22
N TRP A 1010 20.53 -10.64 26.01
CA TRP A 1010 19.48 -11.65 25.92
C TRP A 1010 18.12 -11.11 26.39
N ILE A 1011 18.11 -10.31 27.45
CA ILE A 1011 16.91 -9.63 27.94
C ILE A 1011 16.41 -8.64 26.88
N ALA A 1012 17.32 -7.85 26.30
CA ALA A 1012 17.01 -6.86 25.26
C ALA A 1012 16.45 -7.49 23.98
N SER A 1013 16.97 -8.65 23.57
CA SER A 1013 16.52 -9.33 22.34
C SER A 1013 15.11 -9.92 22.45
N HIS A 1014 14.61 -10.14 23.67
CA HIS A 1014 13.29 -10.74 23.91
C HIS A 1014 12.21 -9.74 24.32
N MET A 1015 12.58 -8.51 24.67
CA MET A 1015 11.65 -7.43 25.03
C MET A 1015 11.24 -6.61 23.80
N ASP A 1016 9.94 -6.32 23.67
CA ASP A 1016 9.32 -5.58 22.53
C ASP A 1016 9.39 -4.05 22.61
#